data_AF-A0A9P5K452-F1
#
_entry.id   AF-A0A9P5K452-F1
#
_cell.length_a   1.000
_cell.length_b   1.000
_cell.length_c   1.000
_cell.angle_alpha   90.00
_cell.angle_beta   90.00
_cell.angle_gamma   90.00
#
_symmetry.space_group_name_H-M   'P 1'
#
loop_
_entity.id
_entity.type
_entity.pdbx_description
1 polymer ?
#
loop_
_entity_poly.entity_id
_entity_poly.type
_entity_poly.pdbx_seq_one_letter_code
_entity_poly.pdbx_strand_id
1 'polypeptide(L)'
;MSKRSWSDANEGMEFMTLLTAGNGEGSFPQISRKIKACAACRKHKIKCLMDESGPPCRRCSERNLGCVLGKNLQSIIDEKTQYNEAVLQDIESLHATLKEIAKKVGASEPAALQSTTLRNSTDSPSQNGRPASTTNGNGYRLGVSGQDNHGPSCDNSPKISPEDENLPHVPIHSLYALTKLRALRSPDAPEGHSSPALDDFIARGAIRLDDAERLFRLYRDRLDPFMYGVGCKYQQLDELRRRSSILTAATLTVAALHDPQANGIYGVCSSEFRRLTERSMFDRRVDRDYLRAMCVASYWLSDVSWMLSGYAIRRAAECNLHNSYTRAIEEKSEEAADGARLWYILNVCDQHLATLYGRPAIVQEDSSMQQWESFLASPVSNEQDKRLASQVALLGIIGSIRELFGPDKGQPTPRSYVHQITQFNKELDHWLKHWSETLPEESENIGRFPRKGAKLHFHFAKLHLYSHIFRGLSGDNPIPYHFLDCAATAISVATSTINFILTDPDVAAGVIGMPSYLHCMTAFACMFLIKVAVKYGGDLIEPDRVWDLTTSLVRHFRSLPAGKWHLANLMAPGLERMAATLKRSQNGSLAHLHDALPASNGLNGTIDPQLMPSSTDGTFISSEGEFFFDYDMSFGLSPVFNFDLSSLNPESSTLPAQDFTNVEYQMSRPNT
;
A
#
# COMPACT_ATOMS: atom_id res chain seq x y z
N MET A 1 36.44 36.44 -8.19
CA MET A 1 37.19 35.98 -6.99
C MET A 1 37.22 34.44 -7.01
N SER A 2 38.21 33.80 -6.37
CA SER A 2 38.49 32.37 -6.60
C SER A 2 37.53 31.40 -5.91
N LYS A 3 37.43 30.18 -6.44
CA LYS A 3 36.81 29.01 -5.79
C LYS A 3 37.74 28.46 -4.68
N ARG A 4 37.18 27.78 -3.69
CA ARG A 4 37.90 26.88 -2.76
C ARG A 4 37.45 25.44 -2.97
N SER A 5 38.35 24.48 -2.79
CA SER A 5 38.12 23.04 -2.91
C SER A 5 37.74 22.40 -1.57
N TRP A 6 37.15 21.20 -1.64
CA TRP A 6 37.00 20.27 -0.51
C TRP A 6 38.30 19.45 -0.36
N SER A 7 39.18 19.80 0.58
CA SER A 7 40.46 19.08 0.76
C SER A 7 41.17 19.26 2.11
N ASP A 8 40.50 19.66 3.20
CA ASP A 8 41.13 19.97 4.50
C ASP A 8 40.31 19.47 5.71
N ALA A 9 40.07 18.15 5.83
CA ALA A 9 39.30 17.59 6.95
C ALA A 9 39.52 16.08 7.23
N ASN A 10 40.76 15.58 7.33
CA ASN A 10 41.01 14.26 7.95
C ASN A 10 42.48 14.02 8.37
N GLU A 11 42.84 14.43 9.59
CA GLU A 11 44.06 13.98 10.28
C GLU A 11 43.75 13.71 11.77
N GLY A 12 44.44 12.74 12.38
CA GLY A 12 44.45 12.56 13.84
C GLY A 12 43.48 11.51 14.42
N MET A 13 43.78 10.21 14.23
CA MET A 13 43.33 9.17 15.15
C MET A 13 44.38 8.05 15.28
N GLU A 14 45.30 8.18 16.23
CA GLU A 14 46.32 7.18 16.52
C GLU A 14 45.77 5.99 17.33
N PHE A 15 46.45 4.85 17.22
CA PHE A 15 46.00 3.55 17.70
C PHE A 15 46.94 3.04 18.82
N MET A 16 46.42 2.82 20.03
CA MET A 16 47.21 2.38 21.20
C MET A 16 46.77 1.00 21.69
N THR A 17 47.71 0.04 21.66
CA THR A 17 47.50 -1.38 22.01
C THR A 17 48.30 -1.73 23.26
N LEU A 18 47.69 -2.43 24.24
CA LEU A 18 48.44 -3.05 25.33
C LEU A 18 47.90 -4.45 25.74
N LEU A 19 48.87 -5.35 25.94
CA LEU A 19 48.83 -6.67 26.59
C LEU A 19 49.85 -6.58 27.78
N THR A 20 49.99 -7.44 28.78
CA THR A 20 49.45 -8.76 29.22
C THR A 20 49.73 -8.82 30.76
N ALA A 21 49.49 -9.83 31.61
CA ALA A 21 48.86 -11.17 31.65
C ALA A 21 48.52 -11.47 33.14
N GLY A 22 47.91 -12.62 33.48
CA GLY A 22 47.85 -13.09 34.88
C GLY A 22 47.02 -14.37 35.11
N ASN A 23 47.59 -15.34 35.84
CA ASN A 23 46.97 -16.64 36.17
C ASN A 23 45.96 -16.54 37.32
N GLY A 24 45.11 -17.57 37.47
CA GLY A 24 44.74 -18.09 38.81
C GLY A 24 43.25 -18.25 39.11
N GLU A 25 42.82 -19.51 39.12
CA GLU A 25 41.63 -20.12 39.73
C GLU A 25 40.71 -19.29 40.67
N GLY A 26 39.39 -19.47 40.52
CA GLY A 26 38.56 -19.75 41.70
C GLY A 26 37.57 -18.70 42.25
N SER A 27 36.73 -18.05 41.43
CA SER A 27 35.38 -17.66 41.91
C SER A 27 34.35 -17.48 40.79
N PHE A 28 33.08 -17.80 41.08
CA PHE A 28 31.96 -17.38 40.24
C PHE A 28 31.67 -15.88 40.49
N PRO A 29 31.69 -15.01 39.47
CA PRO A 29 31.40 -13.59 39.67
C PRO A 29 29.91 -13.39 40.01
N GLN A 30 29.63 -12.93 41.23
CA GLN A 30 28.26 -12.58 41.63
C GLN A 30 27.67 -11.48 40.72
N ILE A 31 26.42 -11.68 40.29
CA ILE A 31 25.71 -10.72 39.44
C ILE A 31 25.37 -9.46 40.26
N SER A 32 26.21 -8.43 40.12
CA SER A 32 25.98 -7.10 40.69
C SER A 32 24.65 -6.52 40.18
N ARG A 33 23.68 -6.35 41.07
CA ARG A 33 22.29 -5.96 40.74
C ARG A 33 22.17 -4.49 40.33
N LYS A 34 22.56 -4.14 39.11
CA LYS A 34 22.16 -2.86 38.48
C LYS A 34 20.67 -2.88 38.13
N ILE A 35 19.82 -2.62 39.12
CA ILE A 35 18.36 -2.58 38.99
C ILE A 35 17.96 -1.55 37.91
N LYS A 36 17.32 -2.01 36.84
CA LYS A 36 16.75 -1.14 35.80
C LYS A 36 15.56 -0.38 36.36
N ALA A 37 15.52 0.93 36.15
CA ALA A 37 14.42 1.80 36.61
C ALA A 37 13.02 1.28 36.20
N CYS A 38 12.04 1.44 37.08
CA CYS A 38 10.65 1.04 36.85
C CYS A 38 9.97 1.88 35.74
N ALA A 39 8.87 1.37 35.19
CA ALA A 39 8.16 1.98 34.06
C ALA A 39 7.73 3.43 34.35
N ALA A 40 7.14 3.70 35.53
CA ALA A 40 6.73 5.04 35.94
C ALA A 40 7.90 6.02 36.02
N CYS A 41 9.03 5.63 36.63
CA CYS A 41 10.21 6.50 36.70
C CYS A 41 10.82 6.77 35.31
N ARG A 42 10.81 5.79 34.38
CA ARG A 42 11.25 6.01 32.99
C ARG A 42 10.32 6.97 32.25
N LYS A 43 8.99 6.79 32.34
CA LYS A 43 8.00 7.66 31.68
C LYS A 43 8.18 9.13 32.09
N HIS A 44 8.46 9.38 33.37
CA HIS A 44 8.72 10.73 33.90
C HIS A 44 10.20 11.15 33.85
N LYS A 45 11.09 10.39 33.20
CA LYS A 45 12.54 10.64 33.07
C LYS A 45 13.28 10.92 34.40
N ILE A 46 12.82 10.33 35.51
CA ILE A 46 13.40 10.51 36.85
C ILE A 46 14.21 9.28 37.31
N LYS A 47 15.24 9.51 38.14
CA LYS A 47 16.01 8.44 38.78
C LYS A 47 15.10 7.61 39.70
N CYS A 48 14.98 6.32 39.40
CA CYS A 48 14.29 5.36 40.26
C CYS A 48 15.13 5.12 41.52
N LEU A 49 14.51 5.28 42.69
CA LEU A 49 15.10 4.98 44.00
C LEU A 49 14.31 3.80 44.57
N MET A 50 14.90 2.60 44.47
CA MET A 50 14.27 1.34 44.85
C MET A 50 15.10 0.71 45.95
N ASP A 51 14.46 0.54 47.10
CA ASP A 51 15.03 -0.07 48.29
C ASP A 51 14.96 -1.61 48.17
N GLU A 52 15.67 -2.36 49.03
CA GLU A 52 15.81 -3.82 48.87
C GLU A 52 14.49 -4.60 49.06
N SER A 53 13.46 -3.96 49.62
CA SER A 53 12.09 -4.47 49.72
C SER A 53 11.35 -4.59 48.38
N GLY A 54 11.89 -4.04 47.29
CA GLY A 54 11.27 -4.09 45.97
C GLY A 54 10.26 -2.96 45.70
N PRO A 55 9.32 -3.13 44.75
CA PRO A 55 8.32 -2.11 44.43
C PRO A 55 7.22 -2.03 45.52
N PRO A 56 6.64 -0.82 45.78
CA PRO A 56 6.87 0.42 45.05
C PRO A 56 8.18 1.11 45.42
N CYS A 57 8.86 1.67 44.40
CA CYS A 57 10.04 2.48 44.62
C CYS A 57 9.63 3.79 45.33
N ARG A 58 10.53 4.35 46.15
CA ARG A 58 10.23 5.43 47.09
C ARG A 58 9.55 6.65 46.45
N ARG A 59 10.07 7.09 45.28
CA ARG A 59 9.47 8.18 44.49
C ARG A 59 8.11 7.89 43.86
N CYS A 60 7.77 6.62 43.67
CA CYS A 60 6.44 6.22 43.21
C CYS A 60 5.45 6.17 44.38
N SER A 61 5.90 5.73 45.57
CA SER A 61 5.11 5.78 46.80
C SER A 61 4.81 7.23 47.22
N GLU A 62 5.80 8.12 47.21
CA GLU A 62 5.65 9.57 47.49
C GLU A 62 4.71 10.32 46.54
N ARG A 63 4.35 9.72 45.39
CA ARG A 63 3.57 10.37 44.31
C ARG A 63 2.36 9.56 43.84
N ASN A 64 1.99 8.49 44.54
CA ASN A 64 0.91 7.56 44.15
C ASN A 64 1.00 7.09 42.68
N LEU A 65 2.20 6.71 42.22
CA LEU A 65 2.44 6.21 40.86
C LEU A 65 2.57 4.68 40.81
N GLY A 66 1.98 4.04 39.81
CA GLY A 66 2.07 2.59 39.58
C GLY A 66 3.50 2.10 39.28
N CYS A 67 4.18 1.53 40.27
CA CYS A 67 5.59 1.16 40.18
C CYS A 67 5.84 -0.25 39.62
N VAL A 68 5.63 -0.44 38.32
CA VAL A 68 5.88 -1.73 37.66
C VAL A 68 7.34 -1.87 37.21
N LEU A 69 7.99 -2.98 37.57
CA LEU A 69 9.23 -3.46 36.96
C LEU A 69 8.88 -4.40 35.79
N GLY A 70 9.55 -4.24 34.65
CA GLY A 70 9.47 -5.25 33.59
C GLY A 70 10.31 -6.48 33.95
N LYS A 71 9.81 -7.68 33.62
CA LYS A 71 10.55 -8.95 33.75
C LYS A 71 11.96 -8.82 33.15
N ASN A 72 12.95 -9.44 33.79
CA ASN A 72 14.29 -9.49 33.23
C ASN A 72 14.38 -10.60 32.17
N LEU A 73 15.33 -10.50 31.24
CA LEU A 73 15.46 -11.48 30.15
C LEU A 73 15.70 -12.90 30.68
N GLN A 74 16.38 -13.03 31.83
CA GLN A 74 16.62 -14.31 32.47
C GLN A 74 15.32 -15.00 32.87
N SER A 75 14.40 -14.32 33.58
CA SER A 75 13.10 -14.90 33.97
C SER A 75 12.24 -15.36 32.78
N ILE A 76 12.39 -14.72 31.60
CA ILE A 76 11.70 -15.14 30.37
C ILE A 76 12.36 -16.40 29.76
N ILE A 77 13.68 -16.55 29.92
CA ILE A 77 14.42 -17.76 29.56
C ILE A 77 14.07 -18.90 30.55
N ASP A 78 14.03 -18.62 31.86
CA ASP A 78 13.73 -19.59 32.91
C ASP A 78 12.29 -20.11 32.78
N GLU A 79 11.31 -19.21 32.56
CA GLU A 79 9.91 -19.58 32.26
C GLU A 79 9.81 -20.44 30.99
N LYS A 80 10.61 -20.15 29.95
CA LYS A 80 10.66 -20.96 28.72
C LYS A 80 11.31 -22.32 28.94
N THR A 81 12.32 -22.42 29.82
CA THR A 81 12.95 -23.69 30.19
C THR A 81 11.97 -24.59 30.94
N GLN A 82 11.29 -24.06 31.97
CA GLN A 82 10.26 -24.80 32.71
C GLN A 82 9.09 -25.26 31.82
N TYR A 83 8.67 -24.41 30.87
CA TYR A 83 7.65 -24.81 29.88
C TYR A 83 8.13 -25.97 28.99
N ASN A 84 9.38 -25.94 28.51
CA ASN A 84 9.93 -27.04 27.72
C ASN A 84 10.05 -28.34 28.54
N GLU A 85 10.44 -28.26 29.81
CA GLU A 85 10.52 -29.41 30.72
C GLU A 85 9.15 -30.05 30.95
N ALA A 86 8.10 -29.24 31.18
CA ALA A 86 6.73 -29.73 31.29
C ALA A 86 6.23 -30.42 30.00
N VAL A 87 6.48 -29.81 28.83
CA VAL A 87 6.09 -30.39 27.53
C VAL A 87 6.83 -31.71 27.25
N LEU A 88 8.09 -31.84 27.66
CA LEU A 88 8.82 -33.11 27.57
C LEU A 88 8.20 -34.19 28.47
N GLN A 89 7.82 -33.83 29.70
CA GLN A 89 7.17 -34.74 30.64
C GLN A 89 5.79 -35.23 30.16
N ASP A 90 5.00 -34.34 29.55
CA ASP A 90 3.72 -34.71 28.90
C ASP A 90 3.93 -35.68 27.71
N ILE A 91 4.98 -35.46 26.91
CA ILE A 91 5.34 -36.34 25.78
C ILE A 91 5.77 -37.74 26.27
N GLU A 92 6.53 -37.83 27.37
CA GLU A 92 6.87 -39.11 28.00
C GLU A 92 5.64 -39.85 28.53
N SER A 93 4.72 -39.12 29.18
CA SER A 93 3.43 -39.66 29.65
C SER A 93 2.56 -40.20 28.51
N LEU A 94 2.49 -39.47 27.39
CA LEU A 94 1.78 -39.91 26.18
C LEU A 94 2.42 -41.16 25.56
N HIS A 95 3.76 -41.26 25.53
CA HIS A 95 4.46 -42.45 25.01
C HIS A 95 4.23 -43.69 25.90
N ALA A 96 4.28 -43.52 27.22
CA ALA A 96 3.95 -44.57 28.18
C ALA A 96 2.49 -45.06 28.02
N THR A 97 1.55 -44.13 27.85
CA THR A 97 0.13 -44.43 27.61
C THR A 97 -0.07 -45.20 26.29
N LEU A 98 0.58 -44.76 25.20
CA LEU A 98 0.55 -45.44 23.91
C LEU A 98 1.13 -46.85 23.98
N LYS A 99 2.20 -47.06 24.76
CA LYS A 99 2.80 -48.37 25.00
C LYS A 99 1.85 -49.32 25.75
N GLU A 100 1.08 -48.83 26.73
CA GLU A 100 0.06 -49.63 27.40
C GLU A 100 -1.12 -49.98 26.47
N ILE A 101 -1.55 -49.03 25.63
CA ILE A 101 -2.61 -49.25 24.63
C ILE A 101 -2.16 -50.28 23.58
N ALA A 102 -0.95 -50.15 23.01
CA ALA A 102 -0.41 -51.10 22.04
C ALA A 102 -0.40 -52.54 22.60
N LYS A 103 0.03 -52.70 23.86
CA LYS A 103 0.02 -53.97 24.59
C LYS A 103 -1.38 -54.55 24.81
N LYS A 104 -2.41 -53.71 24.99
CA LYS A 104 -3.82 -54.12 25.11
C LYS A 104 -4.48 -54.46 23.76
N VAL A 105 -4.01 -53.85 22.67
CA VAL A 105 -4.55 -54.04 21.31
C VAL A 105 -3.80 -55.16 20.54
N GLY A 106 -2.66 -55.64 21.05
CA GLY A 106 -1.84 -56.66 20.39
C GLY A 106 -0.99 -56.11 19.24
N ALA A 107 -0.76 -54.80 19.21
CA ALA A 107 0.08 -54.13 18.21
C ALA A 107 1.55 -54.15 18.63
N SER A 108 2.46 -54.04 17.65
CA SER A 108 3.90 -53.85 17.89
C SER A 108 4.15 -52.63 18.79
N GLU A 109 5.09 -52.74 19.72
CA GLU A 109 5.40 -51.65 20.65
C GLU A 109 5.89 -50.39 19.90
N PRO A 110 5.34 -49.19 20.18
CA PRO A 110 5.78 -47.96 19.53
C PRO A 110 7.24 -47.65 19.90
N ALA A 111 8.08 -47.44 18.88
CA ALA A 111 9.49 -47.13 19.08
C ALA A 111 9.69 -45.89 19.98
N ALA A 112 10.77 -45.87 20.76
CA ALA A 112 11.13 -44.74 21.61
C ALA A 112 11.34 -43.47 20.77
N LEU A 113 10.87 -42.33 21.27
CA LEU A 113 10.94 -41.03 20.60
C LEU A 113 12.39 -40.51 20.53
N GLN A 114 13.10 -40.85 19.45
CA GLN A 114 14.48 -40.41 19.23
C GLN A 114 14.52 -39.11 18.42
N SER A 115 14.87 -37.99 19.08
CA SER A 115 15.29 -36.77 18.37
C SER A 115 16.62 -37.04 17.66
N THR A 116 16.60 -37.02 16.32
CA THR A 116 17.72 -37.46 15.47
C THR A 116 18.93 -36.51 15.43
N THR A 117 18.87 -35.38 16.15
CA THR A 117 19.86 -34.29 16.09
C THR A 117 21.13 -34.49 16.92
N LEU A 118 21.16 -35.44 17.86
CA LEU A 118 22.24 -35.53 18.89
C LEU A 118 23.22 -36.71 18.75
N ARG A 119 23.10 -37.56 17.71
CA ARG A 119 23.92 -38.79 17.60
C ARG A 119 25.26 -38.68 16.86
N ASN A 120 25.55 -37.55 16.22
CA ASN A 120 26.72 -37.41 15.34
C ASN A 120 27.90 -36.68 16.01
N SER A 121 28.25 -37.01 17.25
CA SER A 121 29.31 -36.28 17.99
C SER A 121 30.21 -37.10 18.92
N THR A 122 30.25 -38.43 18.78
CA THR A 122 31.35 -39.28 19.29
C THR A 122 31.56 -40.50 18.39
N ASP A 123 32.45 -40.40 17.41
CA ASP A 123 33.49 -41.40 17.13
C ASP A 123 34.42 -40.99 15.98
N SER A 124 35.61 -41.58 15.95
CA SER A 124 36.73 -41.37 15.02
C SER A 124 37.68 -42.59 15.14
N PRO A 125 38.58 -42.92 14.17
CA PRO A 125 39.25 -41.98 13.27
C PRO A 125 39.66 -42.44 11.83
N SER A 126 40.05 -41.44 11.02
CA SER A 126 41.20 -41.43 10.07
C SER A 126 41.22 -42.15 8.70
N GLN A 127 41.94 -41.48 7.78
CA GLN A 127 42.64 -41.92 6.54
C GLN A 127 41.94 -41.93 5.16
N ASN A 128 42.42 -40.99 4.31
CA ASN A 128 42.82 -41.12 2.90
C ASN A 128 41.90 -41.78 1.84
N GLY A 129 41.44 -40.99 0.85
CA GLY A 129 40.98 -41.49 -0.44
C GLY A 129 40.32 -40.45 -1.37
N ARG A 130 40.80 -40.35 -2.61
CA ARG A 130 40.16 -39.66 -3.77
C ARG A 130 40.14 -40.65 -4.95
N PRO A 131 39.33 -40.46 -6.01
CA PRO A 131 37.95 -39.94 -6.05
C PRO A 131 37.03 -40.76 -7.00
N ALA A 132 35.69 -40.76 -6.82
CA ALA A 132 34.78 -41.23 -7.88
C ALA A 132 33.34 -40.68 -7.83
N SER A 133 32.81 -40.53 -9.05
CA SER A 133 31.46 -40.23 -9.56
C SER A 133 30.19 -40.59 -8.76
N THR A 134 29.18 -39.71 -8.90
CA THR A 134 27.70 -39.95 -8.99
C THR A 134 26.97 -40.87 -7.99
N THR A 135 26.03 -40.29 -7.23
CA THR A 135 24.58 -40.61 -7.32
C THR A 135 23.71 -39.54 -6.64
N ASN A 136 22.40 -39.53 -6.91
CA ASN A 136 21.44 -38.54 -6.39
C ASN A 136 21.07 -38.76 -4.91
N GLY A 137 20.73 -37.67 -4.21
CA GLY A 137 20.18 -37.72 -2.85
C GLY A 137 19.58 -36.39 -2.39
N ASN A 138 18.35 -36.07 -2.84
CA ASN A 138 17.63 -34.89 -2.34
C ASN A 138 17.25 -35.08 -0.86
N GLY A 139 17.79 -34.24 0.02
CA GLY A 139 17.48 -34.21 1.44
C GLY A 139 17.30 -32.78 1.94
N TYR A 140 16.06 -32.28 1.92
CA TYR A 140 15.72 -30.93 2.41
C TYR A 140 15.94 -30.84 3.93
N ARG A 141 17.06 -30.26 4.35
CA ARG A 141 17.32 -29.95 5.77
C ARG A 141 16.66 -28.64 6.16
N LEU A 142 15.42 -28.70 6.62
CA LEU A 142 14.88 -27.67 7.51
C LEU A 142 15.36 -27.99 8.93
N GLY A 143 16.29 -27.18 9.45
CA GLY A 143 16.89 -27.38 10.76
C GLY A 143 17.49 -26.08 11.26
N VAL A 144 16.72 -25.32 12.05
CA VAL A 144 17.17 -24.06 12.64
C VAL A 144 18.13 -24.37 13.79
N SER A 145 19.43 -24.20 13.56
CA SER A 145 20.46 -24.42 14.58
C SER A 145 21.49 -23.29 14.56
N GLY A 146 21.42 -22.42 15.58
CA GLY A 146 22.53 -21.59 16.07
C GLY A 146 23.19 -20.61 15.08
N GLN A 147 22.97 -19.31 15.32
CA GLN A 147 23.69 -18.18 14.69
C GLN A 147 23.47 -18.00 13.17
N ASP A 148 22.31 -17.46 12.80
CA ASP A 148 22.15 -16.68 11.57
C ASP A 148 22.94 -15.35 11.67
N ASN A 149 24.27 -15.47 11.66
CA ASN A 149 25.21 -14.38 11.49
C ASN A 149 26.05 -14.59 10.22
N HIS A 150 25.41 -15.14 9.18
CA HIS A 150 25.98 -15.26 7.84
C HIS A 150 26.13 -13.86 7.22
N GLY A 151 27.34 -13.30 7.34
CA GLY A 151 27.77 -12.18 6.52
C GLY A 151 27.63 -12.50 5.03
N PRO A 152 27.51 -11.47 4.17
CA PRO A 152 27.07 -11.67 2.79
C PRO A 152 28.07 -12.52 2.00
N SER A 153 27.59 -13.62 1.42
CA SER A 153 28.43 -14.66 0.79
C SER A 153 29.24 -14.13 -0.39
N CYS A 154 30.55 -14.40 -0.40
CA CYS A 154 31.43 -14.22 -1.55
C CYS A 154 31.48 -15.49 -2.42
N ASP A 155 31.94 -15.35 -3.67
CA ASP A 155 32.21 -16.49 -4.57
C ASP A 155 33.71 -16.83 -4.66
N ASN A 156 34.02 -18.12 -4.85
CA ASN A 156 35.36 -18.64 -5.14
C ASN A 156 35.56 -19.00 -6.63
N SER A 157 34.57 -18.76 -7.49
CA SER A 157 34.68 -18.79 -8.96
C SER A 157 35.81 -17.87 -9.50
N PRO A 158 36.30 -18.13 -10.74
CA PRO A 158 37.66 -17.80 -11.16
C PRO A 158 37.96 -16.29 -11.34
N LYS A 159 39.22 -16.02 -11.70
CA LYS A 159 39.78 -14.68 -11.90
C LYS A 159 38.99 -13.89 -12.95
N ILE A 160 39.04 -12.56 -12.81
CA ILE A 160 38.63 -11.59 -13.84
C ILE A 160 39.21 -12.01 -15.19
N SER A 161 38.35 -12.25 -16.19
CA SER A 161 38.79 -12.41 -17.58
C SER A 161 39.33 -11.06 -18.09
N PRO A 162 40.47 -11.03 -18.79
CA PRO A 162 41.11 -9.78 -19.24
C PRO A 162 40.42 -9.11 -20.43
N GLU A 163 39.17 -9.47 -20.74
CA GLU A 163 38.42 -9.00 -21.92
C GLU A 163 37.56 -7.76 -21.61
N ASP A 164 37.45 -7.39 -20.33
CA ASP A 164 36.82 -6.14 -19.88
C ASP A 164 37.84 -4.97 -19.98
N GLU A 165 38.29 -4.66 -21.20
CA GLU A 165 39.19 -3.52 -21.49
C GLU A 165 38.50 -2.14 -21.34
N ASN A 166 37.17 -2.14 -21.18
CA ASN A 166 36.38 -0.91 -21.02
C ASN A 166 36.41 -0.39 -19.57
N LEU A 167 36.35 0.93 -19.41
CA LEU A 167 36.26 1.55 -18.08
C LEU A 167 34.92 1.18 -17.40
N PRO A 168 34.90 0.83 -16.10
CA PRO A 168 33.68 0.39 -15.43
C PRO A 168 32.67 1.54 -15.29
N HIS A 169 31.63 1.51 -16.14
CA HIS A 169 30.67 2.61 -16.27
C HIS A 169 29.67 2.76 -15.11
N VAL A 170 29.43 1.71 -14.31
CA VAL A 170 28.59 1.79 -13.10
C VAL A 170 29.45 1.54 -11.86
N PRO A 171 29.55 2.47 -10.88
CA PRO A 171 30.49 2.39 -9.76
C PRO A 171 30.42 1.11 -8.92
N ILE A 172 29.25 0.46 -8.87
CA ILE A 172 29.02 -0.73 -8.06
C ILE A 172 29.72 -1.99 -8.64
N HIS A 173 30.04 -2.03 -9.95
CA HIS A 173 30.83 -3.13 -10.52
C HIS A 173 32.23 -3.21 -9.90
N SER A 174 32.85 -2.07 -9.58
CA SER A 174 34.12 -2.02 -8.86
C SER A 174 34.01 -2.69 -7.49
N LEU A 175 32.89 -2.50 -6.78
CA LEU A 175 32.63 -3.22 -5.53
C LEU A 175 32.47 -4.73 -5.77
N TYR A 176 31.79 -5.16 -6.84
CA TYR A 176 31.59 -6.58 -7.15
C TYR A 176 32.91 -7.28 -7.54
N ALA A 177 33.77 -6.60 -8.28
CA ALA A 177 35.10 -7.08 -8.65
C ALA A 177 36.02 -7.23 -7.42
N LEU A 178 36.05 -6.21 -6.54
CA LEU A 178 36.90 -6.20 -5.35
C LEU A 178 36.42 -7.18 -4.26
N THR A 179 35.11 -7.21 -3.97
CA THR A 179 34.56 -7.96 -2.82
C THR A 179 34.09 -9.37 -3.18
N LYS A 180 33.84 -9.65 -4.46
CA LYS A 180 33.23 -10.89 -4.98
C LYS A 180 31.87 -11.28 -4.39
N LEU A 181 31.15 -10.35 -3.74
CA LEU A 181 29.86 -10.62 -3.10
C LEU A 181 28.81 -11.17 -4.08
N ARG A 182 28.32 -12.40 -3.84
CA ARG A 182 27.17 -12.97 -4.56
C ARG A 182 25.87 -12.23 -4.26
N ALA A 183 25.77 -11.61 -3.09
CA ALA A 183 24.58 -10.90 -2.62
C ALA A 183 24.17 -9.71 -3.51
N LEU A 184 25.14 -9.05 -4.16
CA LEU A 184 24.92 -7.78 -4.87
C LEU A 184 24.89 -7.92 -6.41
N ARG A 185 25.44 -9.00 -6.98
CA ARG A 185 25.37 -9.23 -8.44
C ARG A 185 23.93 -9.42 -8.92
N SER A 186 23.68 -9.05 -10.17
CA SER A 186 22.46 -9.40 -10.91
C SER A 186 22.27 -10.92 -10.95
N PRO A 187 21.03 -11.46 -10.96
CA PRO A 187 20.79 -12.90 -11.05
C PRO A 187 20.95 -13.40 -12.50
N ASP A 188 22.19 -13.59 -12.94
CA ASP A 188 22.51 -14.10 -14.28
C ASP A 188 22.05 -15.56 -14.49
N ALA A 189 20.87 -15.73 -15.09
CA ALA A 189 20.34 -16.97 -15.70
C ALA A 189 20.21 -18.22 -14.76
N PRO A 190 19.85 -19.40 -15.29
CA PRO A 190 18.87 -19.65 -16.35
C PRO A 190 17.49 -20.01 -15.76
N GLU A 191 16.51 -20.31 -16.62
CA GLU A 191 15.23 -20.89 -16.19
C GLU A 191 15.42 -22.26 -15.55
N GLY A 192 14.67 -22.51 -14.47
CA GLY A 192 14.78 -23.72 -13.65
C GLY A 192 13.45 -24.14 -13.04
N HIS A 193 12.36 -23.96 -13.79
CA HIS A 193 11.00 -24.27 -13.34
C HIS A 193 10.76 -25.78 -13.26
N SER A 194 11.21 -26.38 -12.16
CA SER A 194 10.47 -27.51 -11.59
C SER A 194 9.13 -26.96 -11.10
N SER A 195 8.04 -27.27 -11.82
CA SER A 195 6.70 -26.85 -11.41
C SER A 195 6.40 -27.42 -10.02
N PRO A 196 6.14 -26.59 -9.00
CA PRO A 196 5.73 -27.08 -7.70
C PRO A 196 4.41 -27.85 -7.82
N ALA A 197 4.14 -28.73 -6.86
CA ALA A 197 2.78 -29.21 -6.66
C ALA A 197 1.83 -28.02 -6.41
N LEU A 198 0.60 -28.10 -6.89
CA LEU A 198 -0.41 -27.05 -6.72
C LEU A 198 -0.86 -26.96 -5.24
N ASP A 199 -0.09 -26.23 -4.43
CA ASP A 199 -0.39 -25.88 -3.03
C ASP A 199 -0.74 -24.38 -2.91
N ASP A 200 -1.79 -23.96 -3.61
CA ASP A 200 -2.38 -22.64 -3.48
C ASP A 200 -3.58 -22.64 -2.51
N PHE A 201 -4.11 -21.46 -2.21
CA PHE A 201 -5.23 -21.30 -1.28
C PHE A 201 -6.54 -21.94 -1.79
N ILE A 202 -6.66 -22.20 -3.10
CA ILE A 202 -7.81 -22.88 -3.71
C ILE A 202 -7.67 -24.40 -3.49
N ALA A 203 -6.47 -24.96 -3.70
CA ALA A 203 -6.16 -26.37 -3.42
C ALA A 203 -6.27 -26.69 -1.92
N ARG A 204 -5.89 -25.75 -1.05
CA ARG A 204 -6.11 -25.82 0.42
C ARG A 204 -7.56 -25.57 0.84
N GLY A 205 -8.48 -25.34 -0.09
CA GLY A 205 -9.92 -25.21 0.18
C GLY A 205 -10.36 -23.92 0.87
N ALA A 206 -9.51 -22.88 0.92
CA ALA A 206 -9.85 -21.60 1.54
C ALA A 206 -10.90 -20.82 0.73
N ILE A 207 -10.98 -21.07 -0.59
CA ILE A 207 -12.11 -20.68 -1.45
C ILE A 207 -12.50 -21.86 -2.35
N ARG A 208 -13.76 -21.92 -2.78
CA ARG A 208 -14.25 -22.94 -3.73
C ARG A 208 -13.66 -22.72 -5.13
N LEU A 209 -13.41 -23.80 -5.86
CA LEU A 209 -12.98 -23.74 -7.25
C LEU A 209 -14.03 -23.05 -8.14
N ASP A 210 -15.32 -23.34 -7.93
CA ASP A 210 -16.43 -22.74 -8.71
C ASP A 210 -16.43 -21.21 -8.62
N ASP A 211 -16.22 -20.68 -7.40
CA ASP A 211 -16.13 -19.24 -7.15
C ASP A 211 -14.82 -18.66 -7.69
N ALA A 212 -13.70 -19.37 -7.52
CA ALA A 212 -12.42 -18.95 -8.10
C ALA A 212 -12.50 -18.82 -9.63
N GLU A 213 -13.14 -19.78 -10.33
CA GLU A 213 -13.35 -19.70 -11.77
C GLU A 213 -14.31 -18.58 -12.16
N ARG A 214 -15.42 -18.41 -11.43
CA ARG A 214 -16.41 -17.34 -11.65
C ARG A 214 -15.77 -15.95 -11.53
N LEU A 215 -14.92 -15.76 -10.52
CA LEU A 215 -14.15 -14.55 -10.29
C LEU A 215 -13.02 -14.36 -11.31
N PHE A 216 -12.32 -15.42 -11.71
CA PHE A 216 -11.30 -15.35 -12.77
C PHE A 216 -11.90 -14.91 -14.12
N ARG A 217 -13.04 -15.49 -14.51
CA ARG A 217 -13.77 -15.08 -15.73
C ARG A 217 -14.21 -13.62 -15.64
N LEU A 218 -14.76 -13.19 -14.50
CA LEU A 218 -15.11 -11.77 -14.26
C LEU A 218 -13.90 -10.85 -14.45
N TYR A 219 -12.73 -11.20 -13.90
CA TYR A 219 -11.52 -10.41 -14.09
C TYR A 219 -11.10 -10.35 -15.57
N ARG A 220 -10.89 -11.51 -16.20
CA ARG A 220 -10.39 -11.64 -17.57
C ARG A 220 -11.32 -10.97 -18.59
N ASP A 221 -12.62 -11.19 -18.46
CA ASP A 221 -13.59 -10.80 -19.49
C ASP A 221 -14.09 -9.36 -19.33
N ARG A 222 -14.00 -8.78 -18.12
CA ARG A 222 -14.61 -7.47 -17.79
C ARG A 222 -13.72 -6.46 -17.08
N LEU A 223 -12.66 -6.86 -16.36
CA LEU A 223 -11.81 -5.94 -15.59
C LEU A 223 -10.46 -5.67 -16.24
N ASP A 224 -9.74 -6.70 -16.71
CA ASP A 224 -8.45 -6.53 -17.39
C ASP A 224 -8.52 -5.60 -18.63
N PRO A 225 -9.63 -5.55 -19.40
CA PRO A 225 -9.82 -4.55 -20.46
C PRO A 225 -9.87 -3.08 -19.97
N PHE A 226 -10.19 -2.78 -18.71
CA PHE A 226 -9.99 -1.43 -18.15
C PHE A 226 -8.50 -1.14 -17.86
N MET A 227 -7.69 -2.18 -17.67
CA MET A 227 -6.24 -2.16 -17.52
C MET A 227 -5.51 -2.59 -18.82
N TYR A 228 -6.12 -2.31 -19.98
CA TYR A 228 -5.52 -2.47 -21.31
C TYR A 228 -5.10 -3.90 -21.67
N GLY A 229 -5.62 -4.93 -20.99
CA GLY A 229 -5.27 -6.33 -21.23
C GLY A 229 -3.86 -6.73 -20.74
N VAL A 230 -3.24 -5.93 -19.86
CA VAL A 230 -1.85 -6.16 -19.41
C VAL A 230 -1.79 -7.07 -18.17
N GLY A 231 -2.84 -7.04 -17.33
CA GLY A 231 -2.84 -7.70 -16.03
C GLY A 231 -3.00 -9.21 -16.07
N CYS A 232 -3.70 -9.79 -17.06
CA CYS A 232 -3.78 -11.25 -17.21
C CYS A 232 -3.84 -11.73 -18.67
N LYS A 233 -2.71 -12.25 -19.17
CA LYS A 233 -2.58 -12.94 -20.48
C LYS A 233 -3.23 -14.33 -20.54
N TYR A 234 -3.53 -14.93 -19.38
CA TYR A 234 -3.91 -16.34 -19.28
C TYR A 234 -5.40 -16.57 -19.56
N GLN A 235 -5.70 -17.67 -20.26
CA GLN A 235 -7.08 -17.96 -20.70
C GLN A 235 -7.82 -18.91 -19.75
N GLN A 236 -7.11 -19.66 -18.92
CA GLN A 236 -7.70 -20.59 -17.95
C GLN A 236 -7.13 -20.36 -16.55
N LEU A 237 -8.00 -20.45 -15.52
CA LEU A 237 -7.59 -20.31 -14.12
C LEU A 237 -6.54 -21.36 -13.74
N ASP A 238 -6.68 -22.59 -14.21
CA ASP A 238 -5.75 -23.68 -13.93
C ASP A 238 -4.33 -23.40 -14.46
N GLU A 239 -4.22 -22.75 -15.63
CA GLU A 239 -2.95 -22.28 -16.18
C GLU A 239 -2.34 -21.19 -15.30
N LEU A 240 -3.12 -20.14 -14.98
CA LEU A 240 -2.68 -19.05 -14.09
C LEU A 240 -2.21 -19.59 -12.73
N ARG A 241 -2.94 -20.53 -12.12
CA ARG A 241 -2.58 -21.17 -10.83
C ARG A 241 -1.25 -21.90 -10.88
N ARG A 242 -0.97 -22.64 -11.97
CA ARG A 242 0.30 -23.35 -12.17
C ARG A 242 1.48 -22.41 -12.46
N ARG A 243 1.21 -21.23 -13.02
CA ARG A 243 2.24 -20.26 -13.44
C ARG A 243 2.57 -19.24 -12.35
N SER A 244 1.58 -18.66 -11.66
CA SER A 244 1.78 -17.64 -10.62
C SER A 244 0.64 -17.61 -9.60
N SER A 245 0.91 -18.10 -8.39
CA SER A 245 -0.02 -18.06 -7.25
C SER A 245 -0.28 -16.65 -6.74
N ILE A 246 0.71 -15.74 -6.83
CA ILE A 246 0.55 -14.34 -6.42
C ILE A 246 -0.31 -13.54 -7.42
N LEU A 247 -0.17 -13.79 -8.73
CA LEU A 247 -1.06 -13.21 -9.73
C LEU A 247 -2.48 -13.79 -9.59
N THR A 248 -2.61 -15.10 -9.31
CA THR A 248 -3.90 -15.72 -8.96
C THR A 248 -4.56 -14.98 -7.80
N ALA A 249 -3.84 -14.75 -6.70
CA ALA A 249 -4.39 -14.06 -5.53
C ALA A 249 -4.74 -12.59 -5.82
N ALA A 250 -3.92 -11.86 -6.58
CA ALA A 250 -4.19 -10.47 -6.98
C ALA A 250 -5.46 -10.37 -7.87
N THR A 251 -5.52 -11.15 -8.95
CA THR A 251 -6.65 -11.25 -9.87
C THR A 251 -7.95 -11.59 -9.14
N LEU A 252 -7.94 -12.60 -8.25
CA LEU A 252 -9.12 -12.99 -7.51
C LEU A 252 -9.50 -12.02 -6.39
N THR A 253 -8.55 -11.26 -5.82
CA THR A 253 -8.84 -10.16 -4.88
C THR A 253 -9.56 -9.02 -5.59
N VAL A 254 -9.06 -8.59 -6.75
CA VAL A 254 -9.69 -7.54 -7.55
C VAL A 254 -11.07 -8.00 -8.05
N ALA A 255 -11.22 -9.21 -8.56
CA ALA A 255 -12.53 -9.74 -8.92
C ALA A 255 -13.52 -9.75 -7.74
N ALA A 256 -13.08 -10.21 -6.56
CA ALA A 256 -13.94 -10.27 -5.36
C ALA A 256 -14.32 -8.88 -4.80
N LEU A 257 -13.53 -7.85 -5.09
CA LEU A 257 -13.86 -6.45 -4.78
C LEU A 257 -15.02 -5.94 -5.66
N HIS A 258 -15.14 -6.46 -6.88
CA HIS A 258 -16.11 -6.03 -7.89
C HIS A 258 -17.39 -6.90 -7.90
N ASP A 259 -17.32 -8.15 -7.42
CA ASP A 259 -18.46 -9.08 -7.35
C ASP A 259 -19.32 -8.89 -6.08
N PRO A 260 -20.63 -8.61 -6.20
CA PRO A 260 -21.53 -8.47 -5.05
C PRO A 260 -21.76 -9.79 -4.30
N GLN A 261 -21.46 -10.95 -4.91
CA GLN A 261 -21.58 -12.26 -4.26
C GLN A 261 -20.33 -12.64 -3.45
N ALA A 262 -19.16 -12.05 -3.74
CA ALA A 262 -17.87 -12.42 -3.14
C ALA A 262 -17.51 -11.65 -1.85
N ASN A 263 -18.47 -11.00 -1.18
CA ASN A 263 -18.21 -10.19 0.01
C ASN A 263 -17.45 -10.92 1.14
N GLY A 264 -17.70 -12.22 1.34
CA GLY A 264 -16.95 -13.07 2.28
C GLY A 264 -15.65 -13.65 1.71
N ILE A 265 -15.49 -13.67 0.39
CA ILE A 265 -14.33 -14.22 -0.33
C ILE A 265 -13.22 -13.16 -0.45
N TYR A 266 -13.58 -11.88 -0.63
CA TYR A 266 -12.64 -10.76 -0.76
C TYR A 266 -11.57 -10.72 0.34
N GLY A 267 -11.98 -10.93 1.61
CA GLY A 267 -11.04 -10.96 2.74
C GLY A 267 -10.02 -12.09 2.65
N VAL A 268 -10.45 -13.29 2.23
CA VAL A 268 -9.59 -14.46 2.06
C VAL A 268 -8.56 -14.23 0.93
N CYS A 269 -9.03 -13.75 -0.23
CA CYS A 269 -8.15 -13.42 -1.35
C CYS A 269 -7.14 -12.32 -0.99
N SER A 270 -7.59 -11.23 -0.36
CA SER A 270 -6.76 -10.09 0.03
C SER A 270 -5.69 -10.49 1.06
N SER A 271 -6.05 -11.34 2.03
CA SER A 271 -5.11 -11.86 3.04
C SER A 271 -4.05 -12.76 2.41
N GLU A 272 -4.43 -13.66 1.50
CA GLU A 272 -3.46 -14.51 0.79
C GLU A 272 -2.55 -13.68 -0.13
N PHE A 273 -3.09 -12.68 -0.83
CA PHE A 273 -2.30 -11.78 -1.67
C PHE A 273 -1.24 -11.00 -0.86
N ARG A 274 -1.62 -10.46 0.30
CA ARG A 274 -0.69 -9.79 1.24
C ARG A 274 0.37 -10.77 1.74
N ARG A 275 -0.04 -11.92 2.27
CA ARG A 275 0.86 -12.98 2.77
C ARG A 275 1.84 -13.50 1.72
N LEU A 276 1.44 -13.56 0.45
CA LEU A 276 2.34 -13.89 -0.65
C LEU A 276 3.33 -12.76 -0.91
N THR A 277 2.84 -11.52 -1.06
CA THR A 277 3.65 -10.31 -1.31
C THR A 277 4.71 -10.07 -0.23
N GLU A 278 4.33 -10.19 1.04
CA GLU A 278 5.22 -10.08 2.21
C GLU A 278 6.36 -11.12 2.15
N ARG A 279 6.02 -12.38 1.86
CA ARG A 279 6.98 -13.49 1.77
C ARG A 279 7.96 -13.31 0.62
N SER A 280 7.53 -12.76 -0.51
CA SER A 280 8.35 -12.53 -1.70
C SER A 280 9.14 -11.22 -1.70
N MET A 281 8.91 -10.32 -0.74
CA MET A 281 9.46 -8.96 -0.75
C MET A 281 11.00 -8.92 -0.84
N PHE A 282 11.67 -9.96 -0.32
CA PHE A 282 13.13 -10.12 -0.30
C PHE A 282 13.66 -11.23 -1.24
N ASP A 283 12.81 -11.85 -2.06
CA ASP A 283 13.28 -12.82 -3.05
C ASP A 283 14.27 -12.17 -4.03
N ARG A 284 15.22 -12.92 -4.57
CA ARG A 284 16.23 -12.38 -5.51
C ARG A 284 15.87 -12.51 -6.98
N ARG A 285 14.73 -13.11 -7.29
CA ARG A 285 14.20 -13.30 -8.64
C ARG A 285 12.79 -12.74 -8.71
N VAL A 286 12.45 -12.12 -9.83
CA VAL A 286 11.12 -11.60 -10.14
C VAL A 286 10.81 -12.02 -11.57
N ASP A 287 9.62 -12.58 -11.79
CA ASP A 287 9.10 -12.83 -13.13
C ASP A 287 8.07 -11.76 -13.54
N ARG A 288 7.67 -11.77 -14.81
CA ARG A 288 6.70 -10.79 -15.34
C ARG A 288 5.30 -10.92 -14.69
N ASP A 289 4.94 -12.08 -14.18
CA ASP A 289 3.62 -12.34 -13.62
C ASP A 289 3.54 -11.91 -12.14
N TYR A 290 4.67 -11.90 -11.42
CA TYR A 290 4.84 -11.14 -10.19
C TYR A 290 4.63 -9.64 -10.42
N LEU A 291 5.28 -9.06 -11.44
CA LEU A 291 5.12 -7.63 -11.75
C LEU A 291 3.67 -7.31 -12.13
N ARG A 292 2.99 -8.16 -12.91
CA ARG A 292 1.54 -8.07 -13.13
C ARG A 292 0.76 -8.01 -11.82
N ALA A 293 1.03 -8.91 -10.88
CA ALA A 293 0.30 -8.97 -9.61
C ALA A 293 0.42 -7.65 -8.84
N MET A 294 1.60 -7.03 -8.83
CA MET A 294 1.81 -5.71 -8.23
C MET A 294 1.10 -4.60 -9.01
N CYS A 295 1.11 -4.62 -10.35
CA CYS A 295 0.41 -3.64 -11.18
C CYS A 295 -1.11 -3.70 -10.94
N VAL A 296 -1.68 -4.90 -10.96
CA VAL A 296 -3.13 -5.16 -10.76
C VAL A 296 -3.56 -4.68 -9.38
N ALA A 297 -2.78 -5.01 -8.34
CA ALA A 297 -3.01 -4.47 -7.01
C ALA A 297 -2.89 -2.93 -6.96
N SER A 298 -1.90 -2.35 -7.63
CA SER A 298 -1.70 -0.90 -7.65
C SER A 298 -2.80 -0.10 -8.37
N TYR A 299 -3.47 -0.72 -9.34
CA TYR A 299 -4.52 -0.07 -10.14
C TYR A 299 -5.86 0.02 -9.40
N TRP A 300 -6.26 -1.05 -8.67
CA TRP A 300 -7.56 -1.13 -7.98
C TRP A 300 -7.50 -1.10 -6.44
N LEU A 301 -6.45 -1.61 -5.78
CA LEU A 301 -6.42 -1.75 -4.31
C LEU A 301 -5.83 -0.49 -3.64
N SER A 302 -6.70 0.49 -3.38
CA SER A 302 -6.33 1.84 -2.94
C SER A 302 -5.56 1.93 -1.62
N ASP A 303 -5.65 0.93 -0.74
CA ASP A 303 -4.96 0.93 0.56
C ASP A 303 -3.48 0.52 0.47
N VAL A 304 -3.11 -0.25 -0.55
CA VAL A 304 -1.73 -0.73 -0.78
C VAL A 304 -1.05 -0.11 -2.01
N SER A 305 -1.81 0.56 -2.88
CA SER A 305 -1.37 0.98 -4.21
C SER A 305 -0.08 1.80 -4.25
N TRP A 306 0.07 2.80 -3.37
CA TRP A 306 1.30 3.62 -3.29
C TRP A 306 2.55 2.78 -2.98
N MET A 307 2.43 1.83 -2.05
CA MET A 307 3.54 0.97 -1.63
C MET A 307 3.92 -0.02 -2.72
N LEU A 308 2.93 -0.69 -3.31
CA LEU A 308 3.15 -1.73 -4.31
C LEU A 308 3.64 -1.15 -5.64
N SER A 309 3.13 0.01 -6.06
CA SER A 309 3.63 0.73 -7.24
C SER A 309 5.11 1.09 -7.07
N GLY A 310 5.46 1.76 -5.97
CA GLY A 310 6.84 2.17 -5.70
C GLY A 310 7.82 1.00 -5.52
N TYR A 311 7.37 -0.14 -4.98
CA TYR A 311 8.15 -1.38 -4.96
C TYR A 311 8.32 -1.95 -6.37
N ALA A 312 7.22 -2.12 -7.12
CA ALA A 312 7.23 -2.75 -8.44
C ALA A 312 8.05 -1.99 -9.48
N ILE A 313 8.04 -0.64 -9.45
CA ILE A 313 8.88 0.20 -10.32
C ILE A 313 10.37 -0.11 -10.11
N ARG A 314 10.82 -0.25 -8.86
CA ARG A 314 12.21 -0.61 -8.56
C ARG A 314 12.57 -2.01 -9.08
N ARG A 315 11.68 -2.98 -8.90
CA ARG A 315 11.89 -4.37 -9.36
C ARG A 315 11.86 -4.48 -10.89
N ALA A 316 11.00 -3.71 -11.55
CA ALA A 316 10.98 -3.59 -13.00
C ALA A 316 12.26 -2.91 -13.53
N ALA A 317 12.78 -1.90 -12.84
CA ALA A 317 14.06 -1.27 -13.18
C ALA A 317 15.25 -2.24 -13.00
N GLU A 318 15.29 -3.02 -11.93
CA GLU A 318 16.26 -4.12 -11.71
C GLU A 318 16.22 -5.17 -12.84
N CYS A 319 15.03 -5.51 -13.33
CA CYS A 319 14.82 -6.39 -14.49
C CYS A 319 15.00 -5.69 -15.86
N ASN A 320 15.49 -4.45 -15.89
CA ASN A 320 15.73 -3.65 -17.11
C ASN A 320 14.48 -3.43 -18.01
N LEU A 321 13.26 -3.47 -17.45
CA LEU A 321 12.02 -3.28 -18.21
C LEU A 321 11.95 -1.90 -18.88
N HIS A 322 12.58 -0.89 -18.27
CA HIS A 322 12.64 0.47 -18.80
C HIS A 322 13.27 0.57 -20.20
N ASN A 323 14.15 -0.36 -20.58
CA ASN A 323 14.74 -0.42 -21.93
C ASN A 323 14.09 -1.48 -22.84
N SER A 324 12.99 -2.12 -22.41
CA SER A 324 12.35 -3.19 -23.20
C SER A 324 11.63 -2.70 -24.44
N TYR A 325 11.23 -1.42 -24.51
CA TYR A 325 10.62 -0.84 -25.71
C TYR A 325 11.61 -0.81 -26.89
N THR A 326 12.88 -0.49 -26.67
CA THR A 326 13.94 -0.49 -27.69
C THR A 326 14.08 -1.88 -28.30
N ARG A 327 14.19 -2.91 -27.44
CA ARG A 327 14.24 -4.31 -27.87
C ARG A 327 12.97 -4.77 -28.58
N ALA A 328 11.80 -4.30 -28.15
CA ALA A 328 10.53 -4.61 -28.82
C ALA A 328 10.47 -4.06 -30.26
N ILE A 329 11.02 -2.86 -30.48
CA ILE A 329 11.05 -2.20 -31.81
C ILE A 329 12.14 -2.82 -32.70
N GLU A 330 13.36 -2.98 -32.18
CA GLU A 330 14.53 -3.43 -32.95
C GLU A 330 14.50 -4.95 -33.21
N GLU A 331 14.27 -5.76 -32.18
CA GLU A 331 14.24 -7.23 -32.29
C GLU A 331 12.88 -7.76 -32.77
N LYS A 332 11.85 -6.91 -32.80
CA LYS A 332 10.43 -7.29 -33.06
C LYS A 332 9.95 -8.38 -32.09
N SER A 333 10.40 -8.31 -30.84
CA SER A 333 10.14 -9.31 -29.81
C SER A 333 8.88 -8.99 -29.02
N GLU A 334 7.86 -9.84 -29.12
CA GLU A 334 6.66 -9.78 -28.25
C GLU A 334 7.01 -9.93 -26.77
N GLU A 335 8.07 -10.67 -26.43
CA GLU A 335 8.52 -10.83 -25.05
C GLU A 335 9.10 -9.52 -24.48
N ALA A 336 9.72 -8.70 -25.34
CA ALA A 336 10.14 -7.35 -25.01
C ALA A 336 8.97 -6.36 -25.01
N ALA A 337 8.01 -6.51 -25.94
CA ALA A 337 6.77 -5.73 -25.95
C ALA A 337 5.96 -5.95 -24.66
N ASP A 338 5.92 -7.18 -24.13
CA ASP A 338 5.34 -7.50 -22.82
C ASP A 338 6.03 -6.74 -21.68
N GLY A 339 7.36 -6.62 -21.74
CA GLY A 339 8.13 -5.80 -20.80
C GLY A 339 7.84 -4.30 -20.91
N ALA A 340 7.68 -3.78 -22.12
CA ALA A 340 7.33 -2.38 -22.37
C ALA A 340 5.90 -2.05 -21.88
N ARG A 341 4.92 -2.93 -22.15
CA ARG A 341 3.54 -2.85 -21.64
C ARG A 341 3.51 -2.78 -20.10
N LEU A 342 4.31 -3.62 -19.44
CA LEU A 342 4.46 -3.60 -17.99
C LEU A 342 5.12 -2.31 -17.46
N TRP A 343 6.12 -1.77 -18.17
CA TRP A 343 6.73 -0.49 -17.80
C TRP A 343 5.76 0.69 -17.95
N TYR A 344 4.99 0.74 -19.04
CA TYR A 344 4.00 1.79 -19.27
C TYR A 344 2.84 1.75 -18.26
N ILE A 345 2.31 0.58 -17.90
CA ILE A 345 1.24 0.50 -16.88
C ILE A 345 1.75 0.82 -15.47
N LEU A 346 3.02 0.53 -15.16
CA LEU A 346 3.67 0.99 -13.92
C LEU A 346 3.78 2.52 -13.87
N ASN A 347 4.21 3.17 -14.96
CA ASN A 347 4.17 4.64 -15.05
C ASN A 347 2.74 5.17 -14.88
N VAL A 348 1.75 4.59 -15.56
CA VAL A 348 0.33 5.01 -15.40
C VAL A 348 -0.14 4.90 -13.95
N CYS A 349 0.25 3.85 -13.22
CA CYS A 349 -0.04 3.74 -11.78
C CYS A 349 0.68 4.84 -10.98
N ASP A 350 1.99 5.01 -11.17
CA ASP A 350 2.82 5.98 -10.46
C ASP A 350 2.33 7.42 -10.62
N GLN A 351 2.10 7.84 -11.87
CA GLN A 351 1.66 9.19 -12.22
C GLN A 351 0.23 9.47 -11.71
N HIS A 352 -0.68 8.49 -11.75
CA HIS A 352 -2.00 8.61 -11.12
C HIS A 352 -1.86 8.82 -9.61
N LEU A 353 -1.11 7.97 -8.92
CA LEU A 353 -1.00 8.00 -7.45
C LEU A 353 -0.23 9.23 -6.96
N ALA A 354 0.80 9.68 -7.69
CA ALA A 354 1.49 10.95 -7.48
C ALA A 354 0.51 12.14 -7.51
N THR A 355 -0.41 12.14 -8.48
CA THR A 355 -1.47 13.14 -8.61
C THR A 355 -2.48 13.09 -7.46
N LEU A 356 -2.92 11.90 -7.03
CA LEU A 356 -3.90 11.74 -5.93
C LEU A 356 -3.36 12.13 -4.56
N TYR A 357 -2.10 11.78 -4.26
CA TYR A 357 -1.51 12.01 -2.93
C TYR A 357 -0.72 13.32 -2.83
N GLY A 358 -0.58 14.08 -3.92
CA GLY A 358 0.22 15.31 -3.98
C GLY A 358 1.72 15.05 -3.79
N ARG A 359 2.23 13.93 -4.32
CA ARG A 359 3.60 13.44 -4.12
C ARG A 359 4.39 13.42 -5.44
N PRO A 360 5.72 13.48 -5.42
CA PRO A 360 6.54 13.25 -6.63
C PRO A 360 6.33 11.84 -7.19
N ALA A 361 6.34 11.72 -8.52
CA ALA A 361 6.44 10.44 -9.21
C ALA A 361 7.87 9.87 -9.09
N ILE A 362 8.00 8.56 -9.21
CA ILE A 362 9.26 7.82 -9.22
C ILE A 362 9.76 7.67 -10.66
N VAL A 363 8.87 7.30 -11.59
CA VAL A 363 9.18 7.25 -13.03
C VAL A 363 9.33 8.66 -13.56
N GLN A 364 10.45 8.93 -14.24
CA GLN A 364 10.76 10.23 -14.84
C GLN A 364 10.33 10.26 -16.30
N GLU A 365 10.09 11.45 -16.84
CA GLU A 365 9.74 11.66 -18.26
C GLU A 365 10.99 11.61 -19.17
N ASP A 366 11.71 10.48 -19.10
CA ASP A 366 12.91 10.19 -19.90
C ASP A 366 12.59 9.55 -21.26
N SER A 367 13.63 9.13 -21.99
CA SER A 367 13.51 8.51 -23.30
C SER A 367 12.66 7.23 -23.32
N SER A 368 12.49 6.52 -22.19
CA SER A 368 11.59 5.37 -22.12
C SER A 368 10.11 5.77 -22.17
N MET A 369 9.78 6.93 -21.60
CA MET A 369 8.41 7.48 -21.59
C MET A 369 8.05 8.22 -22.88
N GLN A 370 9.03 8.68 -23.65
CA GLN A 370 8.79 9.45 -24.89
C GLN A 370 8.63 8.57 -26.15
N GLN A 371 9.01 7.29 -26.10
CA GLN A 371 9.09 6.41 -27.29
C GLN A 371 7.81 5.60 -27.57
N TRP A 372 6.67 5.99 -26.99
CA TRP A 372 5.39 5.32 -27.23
C TRP A 372 4.92 5.44 -28.70
N GLU A 373 5.22 6.54 -29.40
CA GLU A 373 4.92 6.69 -30.84
C GLU A 373 5.65 5.63 -31.68
N SER A 374 6.96 5.48 -31.45
CA SER A 374 7.81 4.47 -32.09
C SER A 374 7.35 3.04 -31.77
N PHE A 375 6.92 2.80 -30.53
CA PHE A 375 6.36 1.51 -30.13
C PHE A 375 5.02 1.23 -30.83
N LEU A 376 4.12 2.20 -30.92
CA LEU A 376 2.83 2.05 -31.62
C LEU A 376 2.99 1.79 -33.13
N ALA A 377 4.04 2.32 -33.75
CA ALA A 377 4.40 2.06 -35.15
C ALA A 377 5.08 0.70 -35.38
N SER A 378 5.43 -0.03 -34.32
CA SER A 378 6.10 -1.34 -34.42
C SER A 378 5.12 -2.47 -34.74
N PRO A 379 5.57 -3.57 -35.41
CA PRO A 379 4.69 -4.67 -35.80
C PRO A 379 4.21 -5.56 -34.64
N VAL A 380 4.72 -5.33 -33.42
CA VAL A 380 4.31 -6.01 -32.18
C VAL A 380 3.28 -5.21 -31.39
N SER A 381 2.83 -4.06 -31.90
CA SER A 381 1.81 -3.19 -31.31
C SER A 381 0.38 -3.69 -31.58
N ASN A 382 -0.54 -3.46 -30.65
CA ASN A 382 -1.97 -3.77 -30.76
C ASN A 382 -2.90 -2.60 -30.38
N GLU A 383 -4.22 -2.76 -30.57
CA GLU A 383 -5.20 -1.70 -30.30
C GLU A 383 -5.31 -1.27 -28.83
N GLN A 384 -4.96 -2.15 -27.87
CA GLN A 384 -4.93 -1.78 -26.45
C GLN A 384 -3.68 -0.96 -26.12
N ASP A 385 -2.56 -1.18 -26.80
CA ASP A 385 -1.34 -0.37 -26.63
C ASP A 385 -1.62 1.10 -26.95
N LYS A 386 -2.47 1.40 -27.96
CA LYS A 386 -2.92 2.78 -28.26
C LYS A 386 -3.62 3.44 -27.06
N ARG A 387 -4.48 2.70 -26.36
CA ARG A 387 -5.17 3.19 -25.15
C ARG A 387 -4.18 3.44 -24.01
N LEU A 388 -3.23 2.53 -23.81
CA LEU A 388 -2.18 2.67 -22.79
C LEU A 388 -1.28 3.88 -23.09
N ALA A 389 -0.80 4.02 -24.33
CA ALA A 389 -0.02 5.15 -24.81
C ALA A 389 -0.77 6.48 -24.67
N SER A 390 -2.09 6.52 -24.90
CA SER A 390 -2.89 7.73 -24.65
C SER A 390 -2.78 8.23 -23.21
N GLN A 391 -2.72 7.32 -22.23
CA GLN A 391 -2.57 7.70 -20.83
C GLN A 391 -1.14 8.10 -20.49
N VAL A 392 -0.13 7.43 -21.05
CA VAL A 392 1.28 7.89 -20.93
C VAL A 392 1.43 9.32 -21.44
N ALA A 393 0.88 9.62 -22.63
CA ALA A 393 0.88 10.97 -23.21
C ALA A 393 0.08 12.00 -22.37
N LEU A 394 -1.07 11.62 -21.79
CA LEU A 394 -1.84 12.51 -20.91
C LEU A 394 -1.08 12.81 -19.62
N LEU A 395 -0.44 11.79 -19.04
CA LEU A 395 0.18 11.88 -17.73
C LEU A 395 1.49 12.67 -17.75
N GLY A 396 2.14 12.84 -18.90
CA GLY A 396 3.22 13.84 -19.06
C GLY A 396 2.73 15.29 -19.06
N ILE A 397 1.57 15.57 -19.65
CA ILE A 397 0.92 16.90 -19.52
C ILE A 397 0.57 17.15 -18.05
N ILE A 398 0.02 16.15 -17.35
CA ILE A 398 -0.26 16.24 -15.91
C ILE A 398 1.03 16.35 -15.09
N GLY A 399 2.12 15.69 -15.49
CA GLY A 399 3.46 15.85 -14.90
C GLY A 399 3.94 17.29 -14.97
N SER A 400 3.94 17.87 -16.16
CA SER A 400 4.29 19.28 -16.41
C SER A 400 3.41 20.27 -15.62
N ILE A 401 2.12 19.98 -15.46
CA ILE A 401 1.20 20.76 -14.59
C ILE A 401 1.66 20.69 -13.13
N ARG A 402 1.92 19.49 -12.60
CA ARG A 402 2.36 19.29 -11.21
C ARG A 402 3.74 19.91 -10.95
N GLU A 403 4.65 19.92 -11.91
CA GLU A 403 5.93 20.62 -11.79
C GLU A 403 5.76 22.15 -11.69
N LEU A 404 4.92 22.76 -12.55
CA LEU A 404 4.68 24.20 -12.51
C LEU A 404 4.09 24.65 -11.17
N PHE A 405 3.04 23.97 -10.70
CA PHE A 405 2.36 24.35 -9.47
C PHE A 405 3.07 23.86 -8.19
N GLY A 406 3.84 22.78 -8.29
CA GLY A 406 4.56 22.18 -7.17
C GLY A 406 3.67 21.69 -6.02
N PRO A 407 4.29 21.30 -4.88
CA PRO A 407 3.55 21.02 -3.65
C PRO A 407 2.83 22.27 -3.16
N ASP A 408 1.68 22.08 -2.52
CA ASP A 408 0.93 23.19 -1.94
C ASP A 408 1.70 23.81 -0.75
N LYS A 409 1.73 25.14 -0.72
CA LYS A 409 2.44 25.95 0.31
C LYS A 409 1.47 26.92 1.01
N GLY A 410 0.16 26.76 0.80
CA GLY A 410 -0.86 27.70 1.27
C GLY A 410 -0.75 29.10 0.64
N GLN A 411 -0.01 29.24 -0.46
CA GLN A 411 0.21 30.51 -1.14
C GLN A 411 -0.75 30.66 -2.33
N PRO A 412 -1.31 31.85 -2.59
CA PRO A 412 -2.09 32.13 -3.79
C PRO A 412 -1.32 31.85 -5.08
N THR A 413 -2.00 31.27 -6.06
CA THR A 413 -1.42 31.00 -7.39
C THR A 413 -0.98 32.30 -8.09
N PRO A 414 0.26 32.41 -8.58
CA PRO A 414 0.76 33.62 -9.22
C PRO A 414 -0.03 34.01 -10.49
N ARG A 415 -0.36 35.30 -10.64
CA ARG A 415 -1.01 35.86 -11.85
C ARG A 415 -0.29 35.51 -13.16
N SER A 416 1.03 35.33 -13.13
CA SER A 416 1.82 34.91 -14.29
C SER A 416 1.36 33.58 -14.87
N TYR A 417 0.88 32.65 -14.04
CA TYR A 417 0.50 31.29 -14.46
C TYR A 417 -0.77 31.23 -15.32
N VAL A 418 -1.53 32.34 -15.48
CA VAL A 418 -2.67 32.41 -16.41
C VAL A 418 -2.28 31.99 -17.83
N HIS A 419 -1.07 32.35 -18.28
CA HIS A 419 -0.58 31.97 -19.61
C HIS A 419 -0.32 30.46 -19.71
N GLN A 420 0.37 29.87 -18.73
CA GLN A 420 0.64 28.44 -18.66
C GLN A 420 -0.65 27.62 -18.53
N ILE A 421 -1.63 28.06 -17.72
CA ILE A 421 -2.96 27.42 -17.64
C ILE A 421 -3.65 27.42 -19.00
N THR A 422 -3.59 28.55 -19.73
CA THR A 422 -4.14 28.65 -21.08
C THR A 422 -3.42 27.72 -22.07
N GLN A 423 -2.11 27.51 -21.89
CA GLN A 423 -1.30 26.63 -22.73
C GLN A 423 -1.59 25.15 -22.44
N PHE A 424 -1.53 24.70 -21.18
CA PHE A 424 -1.89 23.34 -20.79
C PHE A 424 -3.33 22.98 -21.17
N ASN A 425 -4.27 23.94 -21.10
CA ASN A 425 -5.63 23.70 -21.61
C ASN A 425 -5.63 23.32 -23.10
N LYS A 426 -4.85 24.02 -23.95
CA LYS A 426 -4.75 23.72 -25.39
C LYS A 426 -4.10 22.37 -25.64
N GLU A 427 -3.10 21.99 -24.85
CA GLU A 427 -2.45 20.69 -24.94
C GLU A 427 -3.41 19.56 -24.57
N LEU A 428 -4.23 19.74 -23.54
CA LEU A 428 -5.32 18.81 -23.20
C LEU A 428 -6.40 18.75 -24.29
N ASP A 429 -6.77 19.88 -24.90
CA ASP A 429 -7.74 19.93 -26.01
C ASP A 429 -7.19 19.24 -27.27
N HIS A 430 -5.89 19.41 -27.57
CA HIS A 430 -5.21 18.72 -28.67
C HIS A 430 -5.10 17.21 -28.41
N TRP A 431 -4.72 16.82 -27.18
CA TRP A 431 -4.70 15.42 -26.74
C TRP A 431 -6.06 14.76 -26.92
N LEU A 432 -7.14 15.39 -26.44
CA LEU A 432 -8.48 14.81 -26.57
C LEU A 432 -8.88 14.66 -28.03
N LYS A 433 -8.63 15.68 -28.86
CA LYS A 433 -8.94 15.60 -30.30
C LYS A 433 -8.23 14.39 -30.91
N HIS A 434 -6.91 14.33 -30.81
CA HIS A 434 -6.10 13.26 -31.40
C HIS A 434 -6.56 11.87 -30.95
N TRP A 435 -6.68 11.63 -29.64
CA TRP A 435 -7.07 10.30 -29.15
C TRP A 435 -8.55 9.97 -29.35
N SER A 436 -9.44 10.96 -29.50
CA SER A 436 -10.83 10.70 -29.91
C SER A 436 -10.94 10.22 -31.36
N GLU A 437 -10.02 10.64 -32.24
CA GLU A 437 -9.90 10.22 -33.64
C GLU A 437 -9.14 8.88 -33.75
N THR A 438 -8.05 8.70 -33.00
CA THR A 438 -7.15 7.53 -33.05
C THR A 438 -7.68 6.28 -32.34
N LEU A 439 -8.44 6.40 -31.24
CA LEU A 439 -8.94 5.24 -30.49
C LEU A 439 -10.15 4.58 -31.19
N PRO A 440 -10.33 3.25 -31.09
CA PRO A 440 -11.47 2.55 -31.67
C PRO A 440 -12.80 3.02 -31.04
N GLU A 441 -13.87 3.02 -31.85
CA GLU A 441 -15.20 3.43 -31.37
C GLU A 441 -15.81 2.41 -30.42
N GLU A 442 -15.61 1.12 -30.70
CA GLU A 442 -16.12 -0.01 -29.94
C GLU A 442 -15.01 -1.02 -29.66
N SER A 443 -15.08 -1.67 -28.50
CA SER A 443 -14.16 -2.72 -28.05
C SER A 443 -14.95 -3.88 -27.47
N GLU A 444 -14.56 -5.10 -27.84
CA GLU A 444 -15.28 -6.36 -27.59
C GLU A 444 -15.79 -6.53 -26.14
N ASN A 445 -14.95 -6.20 -25.14
CA ASN A 445 -15.27 -6.42 -23.73
C ASN A 445 -15.96 -5.26 -23.01
N ILE A 446 -15.80 -4.03 -23.51
CA ILE A 446 -16.13 -2.78 -22.81
C ILE A 446 -16.91 -1.76 -23.68
N GLY A 447 -17.40 -2.18 -24.85
CA GLY A 447 -18.21 -1.37 -25.74
C GLY A 447 -17.52 -0.07 -26.13
N ARG A 448 -18.23 1.06 -26.00
CA ARG A 448 -17.74 2.39 -26.39
C ARG A 448 -16.85 3.05 -25.33
N PHE A 449 -16.51 2.34 -24.24
CA PHE A 449 -15.72 2.90 -23.14
C PHE A 449 -14.33 3.45 -23.53
N PRO A 450 -13.57 2.97 -24.53
CA PRO A 450 -12.24 3.52 -24.85
C PRO A 450 -12.23 5.04 -25.10
N ARG A 451 -13.06 5.55 -26.02
CA ARG A 451 -13.18 6.99 -26.29
C ARG A 451 -13.85 7.75 -25.14
N LYS A 452 -14.86 7.15 -24.49
CA LYS A 452 -15.59 7.76 -23.36
C LYS A 452 -14.68 7.94 -22.13
N GLY A 453 -13.88 6.93 -21.83
CA GLY A 453 -12.86 6.93 -20.78
C GLY A 453 -11.76 7.96 -21.05
N ALA A 454 -11.26 8.05 -22.29
CA ALA A 454 -10.33 9.12 -22.68
C ALA A 454 -10.92 10.52 -22.41
N LYS A 455 -12.20 10.77 -22.78
CA LYS A 455 -12.91 12.01 -22.46
C LYS A 455 -13.06 12.24 -20.93
N LEU A 456 -13.33 11.18 -20.16
CA LEU A 456 -13.44 11.25 -18.70
C LEU A 456 -12.09 11.63 -18.05
N HIS A 457 -10.99 10.99 -18.47
CA HIS A 457 -9.62 11.34 -18.06
C HIS A 457 -9.27 12.79 -18.43
N PHE A 458 -9.66 13.26 -19.63
CA PHE A 458 -9.50 14.67 -20.02
C PHE A 458 -10.27 15.64 -19.11
N HIS A 459 -11.53 15.33 -18.73
CA HIS A 459 -12.25 16.17 -17.77
C HIS A 459 -11.53 16.21 -16.41
N PHE A 460 -11.01 15.07 -15.93
CA PHE A 460 -10.24 15.02 -14.69
C PHE A 460 -8.91 15.79 -14.78
N ALA A 461 -8.21 15.75 -15.92
CA ALA A 461 -7.01 16.54 -16.16
C ALA A 461 -7.29 18.05 -16.16
N LYS A 462 -8.38 18.49 -16.83
CA LYS A 462 -8.81 19.90 -16.79
C LYS A 462 -9.25 20.33 -15.40
N LEU A 463 -9.98 19.49 -14.66
CA LEU A 463 -10.35 19.80 -13.27
C LEU A 463 -9.12 19.95 -12.39
N HIS A 464 -8.14 19.05 -12.49
CA HIS A 464 -6.87 19.15 -11.78
C HIS A 464 -6.18 20.50 -12.09
N LEU A 465 -5.94 20.78 -13.37
CA LEU A 465 -5.35 22.04 -13.86
C LEU A 465 -6.02 23.29 -13.28
N TYR A 466 -7.34 23.42 -13.45
CA TYR A 466 -8.05 24.63 -13.03
C TYR A 466 -8.27 24.70 -11.51
N SER A 467 -8.29 23.59 -10.78
CA SER A 467 -8.42 23.60 -9.30
C SER A 467 -7.28 24.33 -8.59
N HIS A 468 -6.09 24.38 -9.20
CA HIS A 468 -4.93 25.08 -8.63
C HIS A 468 -5.15 26.59 -8.41
N ILE A 469 -6.09 27.24 -9.11
CA ILE A 469 -6.35 28.69 -8.91
C ILE A 469 -6.97 28.99 -7.52
N PHE A 470 -7.49 27.97 -6.84
CA PHE A 470 -8.07 28.10 -5.49
C PHE A 470 -7.05 27.92 -4.35
N ARG A 471 -5.80 27.54 -4.65
CA ARG A 471 -4.73 27.41 -3.64
C ARG A 471 -4.54 28.73 -2.89
N GLY A 472 -4.32 28.64 -1.57
CA GLY A 472 -4.11 29.80 -0.69
C GLY A 472 -5.32 30.71 -0.45
N LEU A 473 -6.50 30.45 -1.05
CA LEU A 473 -7.70 31.27 -0.87
C LEU A 473 -8.44 30.94 0.44
N SER A 474 -7.84 31.27 1.58
CA SER A 474 -8.40 31.09 2.93
C SER A 474 -9.29 32.27 3.36
N GLY A 475 -10.32 32.01 4.17
CA GLY A 475 -11.28 33.02 4.63
C GLY A 475 -12.03 33.72 3.49
N ASP A 476 -12.57 34.91 3.74
CA ASP A 476 -13.42 35.68 2.81
C ASP A 476 -12.68 36.25 1.58
N ASN A 477 -11.43 35.84 1.34
CA ASN A 477 -10.67 36.27 0.17
C ASN A 477 -11.39 35.81 -1.13
N PRO A 478 -11.80 36.76 -2.00
CA PRO A 478 -12.46 36.45 -3.26
C PRO A 478 -11.49 35.85 -4.28
N ILE A 479 -12.02 35.18 -5.30
CA ILE A 479 -11.21 34.72 -6.43
C ILE A 479 -10.65 35.95 -7.18
N PRO A 480 -9.34 36.04 -7.44
CA PRO A 480 -8.78 37.16 -8.17
C PRO A 480 -9.39 37.29 -9.57
N TYR A 481 -9.72 38.52 -9.99
CA TYR A 481 -10.48 38.78 -11.22
C TYR A 481 -9.93 38.08 -12.49
N HIS A 482 -8.60 37.90 -12.57
CA HIS A 482 -7.90 37.26 -13.69
C HIS A 482 -7.94 35.72 -13.66
N PHE A 483 -8.60 35.12 -12.67
CA PHE A 483 -8.88 33.69 -12.58
C PHE A 483 -10.40 33.39 -12.57
N LEU A 484 -11.29 34.36 -12.78
CA LEU A 484 -12.74 34.11 -12.80
C LEU A 484 -13.14 33.15 -13.92
N ASP A 485 -12.60 33.32 -15.13
CA ASP A 485 -12.82 32.39 -16.25
C ASP A 485 -12.29 30.98 -15.94
N CYS A 486 -11.18 30.90 -15.19
CA CYS A 486 -10.59 29.63 -14.73
C CYS A 486 -11.48 28.95 -13.67
N ALA A 487 -12.06 29.71 -12.75
CA ALA A 487 -13.00 29.23 -11.74
C ALA A 487 -14.29 28.72 -12.38
N ALA A 488 -14.89 29.51 -13.28
CA ALA A 488 -16.07 29.11 -14.05
C ALA A 488 -15.80 27.84 -14.88
N THR A 489 -14.61 27.73 -15.48
CA THR A 489 -14.19 26.52 -16.21
C THR A 489 -14.04 25.31 -15.28
N ALA A 490 -13.42 25.46 -14.10
CA ALA A 490 -13.31 24.39 -13.11
C ALA A 490 -14.68 23.84 -12.68
N ILE A 491 -15.62 24.74 -12.37
CA ILE A 491 -17.00 24.42 -11.96
C ILE A 491 -17.75 23.73 -13.10
N SER A 492 -17.64 24.27 -14.33
CA SER A 492 -18.24 23.71 -15.53
C SER A 492 -17.71 22.30 -15.84
N VAL A 493 -16.40 22.09 -15.73
CA VAL A 493 -15.76 20.78 -15.94
C VAL A 493 -16.18 19.78 -14.86
N ALA A 494 -16.09 20.12 -13.57
CA ALA A 494 -16.53 19.21 -12.49
C ALA A 494 -18.01 18.83 -12.61
N THR A 495 -18.87 19.81 -12.93
CA THR A 495 -20.30 19.60 -13.22
C THR A 495 -20.49 18.67 -14.42
N SER A 496 -19.74 18.89 -15.50
CA SER A 496 -19.80 18.06 -16.71
C SER A 496 -19.31 16.63 -16.46
N THR A 497 -18.32 16.44 -15.58
CA THR A 497 -17.84 15.12 -15.17
C THR A 497 -18.91 14.30 -14.45
N ILE A 498 -19.56 14.87 -13.43
CA ILE A 498 -20.59 14.16 -12.67
C ILE A 498 -21.80 13.86 -13.56
N ASN A 499 -22.23 14.82 -14.40
CA ASN A 499 -23.29 14.56 -15.38
C ASN A 499 -22.89 13.45 -16.37
N PHE A 500 -21.67 13.46 -16.91
CA PHE A 500 -21.20 12.43 -17.85
C PHE A 500 -21.19 11.02 -17.24
N ILE A 501 -20.85 10.90 -15.95
CA ILE A 501 -20.93 9.63 -15.19
C ILE A 501 -22.40 9.18 -14.97
N LEU A 502 -23.34 10.13 -14.87
CA LEU A 502 -24.77 9.86 -14.62
C LEU A 502 -25.60 9.62 -15.88
N THR A 503 -25.30 10.29 -16.99
CA THR A 503 -26.18 10.35 -18.18
C THR A 503 -25.67 9.55 -19.37
N ASP A 504 -24.37 9.22 -19.43
CA ASP A 504 -23.80 8.45 -20.53
C ASP A 504 -23.82 6.95 -20.16
N PRO A 505 -24.57 6.08 -20.87
CA PRO A 505 -24.81 4.71 -20.42
C PRO A 505 -23.53 3.85 -20.42
N ASP A 506 -22.60 4.10 -21.34
CA ASP A 506 -21.32 3.39 -21.41
C ASP A 506 -20.45 3.72 -20.18
N VAL A 507 -20.44 5.00 -19.78
CA VAL A 507 -19.69 5.46 -18.59
C VAL A 507 -20.37 4.99 -17.32
N ALA A 508 -21.69 5.16 -17.21
CA ALA A 508 -22.49 4.83 -16.04
C ALA A 508 -22.43 3.33 -15.69
N ALA A 509 -22.52 2.45 -16.70
CA ALA A 509 -22.30 1.01 -16.53
C ALA A 509 -20.81 0.67 -16.34
N GLY A 510 -19.90 1.45 -16.95
CA GLY A 510 -18.46 1.30 -16.81
C GLY A 510 -17.92 1.59 -15.41
N VAL A 511 -18.64 2.37 -14.58
CA VAL A 511 -18.21 2.77 -13.22
C VAL A 511 -17.77 1.58 -12.36
N ILE A 512 -18.41 0.42 -12.51
CA ILE A 512 -18.05 -0.77 -11.71
C ILE A 512 -16.65 -1.32 -11.99
N GLY A 513 -16.10 -1.16 -13.21
CA GLY A 513 -14.79 -1.70 -13.59
C GLY A 513 -13.64 -0.70 -13.49
N MET A 514 -13.92 0.54 -13.10
CA MET A 514 -12.93 1.63 -13.11
C MET A 514 -11.81 1.42 -12.08
N PRO A 515 -10.56 1.83 -12.38
CA PRO A 515 -9.50 1.88 -11.38
C PRO A 515 -9.82 2.87 -10.26
N SER A 516 -9.17 2.66 -9.12
CA SER A 516 -9.25 3.50 -7.92
C SER A 516 -9.06 5.00 -8.23
N TYR A 517 -8.17 5.34 -9.18
CA TYR A 517 -7.94 6.71 -9.64
C TYR A 517 -9.21 7.44 -10.10
N LEU A 518 -10.06 6.82 -10.93
CA LEU A 518 -11.24 7.49 -11.46
C LEU A 518 -12.29 7.71 -10.36
N HIS A 519 -12.40 6.80 -9.39
CA HIS A 519 -13.23 6.99 -8.21
C HIS A 519 -12.72 8.14 -7.34
N CYS A 520 -11.42 8.19 -7.02
CA CYS A 520 -10.82 9.28 -6.26
C CYS A 520 -10.96 10.64 -6.95
N MET A 521 -10.78 10.71 -8.28
CA MET A 521 -11.01 11.94 -9.04
C MET A 521 -12.50 12.31 -9.14
N THR A 522 -13.42 11.33 -9.12
CA THR A 522 -14.86 11.59 -9.00
C THR A 522 -15.21 12.15 -7.61
N ALA A 523 -14.62 11.60 -6.55
CA ALA A 523 -14.74 12.15 -5.19
C ALA A 523 -14.25 13.59 -5.15
N PHE A 524 -13.07 13.86 -5.72
CA PHE A 524 -12.51 15.21 -5.84
C PHE A 524 -13.44 16.17 -6.58
N ALA A 525 -14.04 15.77 -7.71
CA ALA A 525 -15.02 16.60 -8.43
C ALA A 525 -16.24 16.97 -7.58
N CYS A 526 -16.79 16.02 -6.81
CA CYS A 526 -17.91 16.29 -5.91
C CYS A 526 -17.50 17.21 -4.76
N MET A 527 -16.41 16.89 -4.08
CA MET A 527 -15.89 17.66 -2.94
C MET A 527 -15.49 19.08 -3.34
N PHE A 528 -14.93 19.26 -4.53
CA PHE A 528 -14.63 20.56 -5.12
C PHE A 528 -15.91 21.40 -5.29
N LEU A 529 -16.95 20.86 -5.94
CA LEU A 529 -18.23 21.57 -6.11
C LEU A 529 -18.89 21.90 -4.77
N ILE A 530 -18.84 20.98 -3.79
CA ILE A 530 -19.38 21.23 -2.45
C ILE A 530 -18.61 22.36 -1.75
N LYS A 531 -17.27 22.34 -1.72
CA LYS A 531 -16.46 23.41 -1.13
C LYS A 531 -16.66 24.76 -1.84
N VAL A 532 -16.81 24.77 -3.17
CA VAL A 532 -17.12 25.98 -3.94
C VAL A 532 -18.53 26.49 -3.63
N ALA A 533 -19.55 25.63 -3.55
CA ALA A 533 -20.93 26.04 -3.23
C ALA A 533 -21.11 26.49 -1.78
N VAL A 534 -20.33 25.94 -0.84
CA VAL A 534 -20.31 26.41 0.56
C VAL A 534 -19.63 27.78 0.69
N LYS A 535 -18.55 28.05 -0.05
CA LYS A 535 -17.77 29.30 0.07
C LYS A 535 -18.23 30.44 -0.85
N TYR A 536 -18.67 30.12 -2.07
CA TYR A 536 -19.00 31.08 -3.14
C TYR A 536 -20.40 30.82 -3.72
N GLY A 537 -21.30 30.25 -2.91
CA GLY A 537 -22.67 29.93 -3.30
C GLY A 537 -23.47 31.18 -3.67
N GLY A 538 -24.30 31.07 -4.71
CA GLY A 538 -25.08 32.19 -5.25
C GLY A 538 -24.34 32.95 -6.37
N ASP A 539 -23.06 33.30 -6.17
CA ASP A 539 -22.28 34.03 -7.18
C ASP A 539 -21.70 33.13 -8.30
N LEU A 540 -21.28 31.91 -7.96
CA LEU A 540 -20.59 31.00 -8.91
C LEU A 540 -21.33 29.69 -9.18
N ILE A 541 -22.08 29.17 -8.21
CA ILE A 541 -22.96 28.00 -8.39
C ILE A 541 -24.07 27.96 -7.33
N GLU A 542 -25.22 27.42 -7.71
CA GLU A 542 -26.37 27.18 -6.84
C GLU A 542 -26.12 25.96 -5.93
N PRO A 543 -26.25 26.07 -4.59
CA PRO A 543 -26.08 24.93 -3.68
C PRO A 543 -27.02 23.76 -3.98
N ASP A 544 -28.28 24.01 -4.36
CA ASP A 544 -29.26 22.97 -4.70
C ASP A 544 -28.83 22.13 -5.91
N ARG A 545 -28.24 22.77 -6.92
CA ARG A 545 -27.70 22.08 -8.10
C ARG A 545 -26.57 21.13 -7.72
N VAL A 546 -25.70 21.51 -6.78
CA VAL A 546 -24.63 20.64 -6.26
C VAL A 546 -25.19 19.52 -5.38
N TRP A 547 -26.23 19.80 -4.58
CA TRP A 547 -26.97 18.80 -3.83
C TRP A 547 -27.56 17.72 -4.76
N ASP A 548 -28.27 18.12 -5.81
CA ASP A 548 -28.95 17.20 -6.72
C ASP A 548 -27.95 16.36 -7.53
N LEU A 549 -26.84 16.94 -7.97
CA LEU A 549 -25.74 16.20 -8.61
C LEU A 549 -25.12 15.17 -7.65
N THR A 550 -24.79 15.59 -6.42
CA THR A 550 -24.13 14.71 -5.44
C THR A 550 -25.05 13.58 -5.00
N THR A 551 -26.32 13.87 -4.68
CA THR A 551 -27.28 12.83 -4.29
C THR A 551 -27.67 11.92 -5.46
N SER A 552 -27.63 12.39 -6.70
CA SER A 552 -27.83 11.54 -7.87
C SER A 552 -26.66 10.59 -8.07
N LEU A 553 -25.43 11.03 -7.83
CA LEU A 553 -24.25 10.17 -7.86
C LEU A 553 -24.26 9.14 -6.70
N VAL A 554 -24.66 9.53 -5.49
CA VAL A 554 -24.88 8.60 -4.36
C VAL A 554 -25.94 7.54 -4.70
N ARG A 555 -27.05 7.95 -5.35
CA ARG A 555 -28.08 7.02 -5.85
C ARG A 555 -27.55 6.07 -6.92
N HIS A 556 -26.72 6.56 -7.85
CA HIS A 556 -26.07 5.73 -8.87
C HIS A 556 -25.09 4.72 -8.26
N PHE A 557 -24.19 5.15 -7.38
CA PHE A 557 -23.24 4.24 -6.73
C PHE A 557 -23.95 3.14 -5.94
N ARG A 558 -25.04 3.46 -5.23
CA ARG A 558 -25.87 2.47 -4.50
C ARG A 558 -26.67 1.52 -5.40
N SER A 559 -26.84 1.82 -6.69
CA SER A 559 -27.50 0.92 -7.65
C SER A 559 -26.52 0.01 -8.41
N LEU A 560 -25.20 0.24 -8.28
CA LEU A 560 -24.19 -0.62 -8.91
C LEU A 560 -24.17 -2.02 -8.28
N PRO A 561 -24.21 -3.10 -9.07
CA PRO A 561 -24.14 -4.47 -8.56
C PRO A 561 -22.69 -4.83 -8.24
N ALA A 562 -22.10 -4.18 -7.23
CA ALA A 562 -20.69 -4.27 -6.85
C ALA A 562 -20.49 -4.82 -5.43
N GLY A 563 -19.27 -5.30 -5.13
CA GLY A 563 -18.89 -5.73 -3.77
C GLY A 563 -19.06 -4.62 -2.73
N LYS A 564 -19.35 -4.99 -1.47
CA LYS A 564 -19.49 -4.07 -0.31
C LYS A 564 -18.28 -3.16 -0.16
N TRP A 565 -17.08 -3.71 -0.40
CA TRP A 565 -15.80 -3.03 -0.26
C TRP A 565 -15.43 -2.18 -1.48
N HIS A 566 -16.22 -2.23 -2.56
CA HIS A 566 -15.96 -1.44 -3.77
C HIS A 566 -15.99 0.05 -3.47
N LEU A 567 -15.05 0.82 -4.05
CA LEU A 567 -14.82 2.21 -3.63
C LEU A 567 -16.05 3.12 -3.87
N ALA A 568 -16.87 2.84 -4.89
CA ALA A 568 -18.16 3.51 -5.09
C ALA A 568 -19.12 3.34 -3.90
N ASN A 569 -19.20 2.12 -3.32
CA ASN A 569 -20.03 1.83 -2.15
C ASN A 569 -19.47 2.47 -0.87
N LEU A 570 -18.14 2.50 -0.72
CA LEU A 570 -17.48 3.17 0.41
C LEU A 570 -17.58 4.71 0.35
N MET A 571 -17.58 5.29 -0.86
CA MET A 571 -17.73 6.73 -1.06
C MET A 571 -19.15 7.25 -0.80
N ALA A 572 -20.18 6.45 -1.08
CA ALA A 572 -21.58 6.92 -1.05
C ALA A 572 -22.02 7.53 0.30
N PRO A 573 -21.75 6.94 1.48
CA PRO A 573 -22.09 7.57 2.77
C PRO A 573 -21.31 8.87 3.05
N GLY A 574 -20.05 8.94 2.61
CA GLY A 574 -19.22 10.14 2.76
C GLY A 574 -19.75 11.31 1.94
N LEU A 575 -20.09 11.06 0.67
CA LEU A 575 -20.68 12.05 -0.23
C LEU A 575 -22.07 12.52 0.25
N GLU A 576 -22.88 11.62 0.83
CA GLU A 576 -24.18 11.96 1.40
C GLU A 576 -24.05 12.87 2.63
N ARG A 577 -23.13 12.58 3.55
CA ARG A 577 -22.82 13.47 4.69
C ARG A 577 -22.25 14.82 4.23
N MET A 578 -21.43 14.85 3.19
CA MET A 578 -20.91 16.12 2.65
C MET A 578 -21.98 16.94 1.94
N ALA A 579 -22.93 16.30 1.22
CA ALA A 579 -24.10 16.99 0.68
C ALA A 579 -24.96 17.63 1.79
N ALA A 580 -25.12 16.94 2.94
CA ALA A 580 -25.87 17.45 4.11
C ALA A 580 -25.49 18.89 4.52
N THR A 581 -24.22 19.27 4.35
CA THR A 581 -23.70 20.61 4.68
C THR A 581 -24.36 21.74 3.88
N LEU A 582 -24.72 21.51 2.62
CA LEU A 582 -25.28 22.54 1.72
C LEU A 582 -26.65 23.05 2.22
N LYS A 583 -27.51 22.15 2.68
CA LYS A 583 -28.82 22.51 3.27
C LYS A 583 -28.71 23.22 4.62
N ARG A 584 -27.65 22.92 5.39
CA ARG A 584 -27.38 23.64 6.65
C ARG A 584 -27.00 25.11 6.40
N SER A 585 -26.32 25.39 5.29
CA SER A 585 -25.99 26.76 4.87
C SER A 585 -27.24 27.60 4.54
N GLN A 586 -28.22 27.02 3.84
CA GLN A 586 -29.50 27.70 3.52
C GLN A 586 -30.35 28.01 4.75
N ASN A 587 -30.43 27.08 5.71
CA ASN A 587 -31.31 27.19 6.88
C ASN A 587 -30.70 27.92 8.08
N GLY A 588 -29.46 28.43 7.97
CA GLY A 588 -28.72 28.98 9.10
C GLY A 588 -27.90 30.22 8.77
N SER A 589 -28.45 31.39 9.08
CA SER A 589 -27.63 32.60 9.22
C SER A 589 -26.58 32.38 10.32
N LEU A 590 -25.32 32.69 10.05
CA LEU A 590 -24.20 32.54 11.00
C LEU A 590 -24.24 33.63 12.09
N ALA A 591 -25.22 33.53 12.99
CA ALA A 591 -25.38 34.38 14.15
C ALA A 591 -25.27 33.55 15.45
N HIS A 592 -24.20 33.82 16.22
CA HIS A 592 -24.01 33.42 17.63
C HIS A 592 -24.18 31.92 17.99
N LEU A 593 -23.17 31.10 17.65
CA LEU A 593 -22.80 29.95 18.48
C LEU A 593 -21.78 30.37 19.55
N HIS A 594 -22.23 31.13 20.56
CA HIS A 594 -21.36 31.47 21.70
C HIS A 594 -22.05 31.66 23.07
N ASP A 595 -23.38 31.63 23.15
CA ASP A 595 -24.11 31.75 24.42
C ASP A 595 -25.27 30.74 24.51
N ALA A 596 -25.08 29.68 25.31
CA ALA A 596 -26.14 28.74 25.74
C ALA A 596 -25.67 27.81 26.90
N LEU A 597 -25.17 28.38 28.00
CA LEU A 597 -24.95 27.63 29.25
C LEU A 597 -25.99 28.05 30.30
N PRO A 598 -26.81 27.14 30.86
CA PRO A 598 -27.73 27.48 31.93
C PRO A 598 -26.97 27.70 33.24
N ALA A 599 -27.22 28.82 33.91
CA ALA A 599 -26.51 29.20 35.12
C ALA A 599 -26.88 28.33 36.34
N SER A 600 -25.90 28.08 37.20
CA SER A 600 -26.12 27.66 38.60
C SER A 600 -25.09 28.33 39.52
N ASN A 601 -25.46 28.59 40.76
CA ASN A 601 -24.77 29.54 41.64
C ASN A 601 -23.57 28.95 42.40
N GLY A 602 -22.49 29.72 42.54
CA GLY A 602 -21.36 29.48 43.45
C GLY A 602 -20.54 30.76 43.65
N LEU A 603 -20.18 31.09 44.89
CA LEU A 603 -19.62 32.40 45.28
C LEU A 603 -18.11 32.38 45.60
N ASN A 604 -17.48 33.54 45.35
CA ASN A 604 -16.21 34.06 45.90
C ASN A 604 -14.88 33.37 45.51
N GLY A 605 -13.86 34.18 45.13
CA GLY A 605 -12.47 33.70 45.13
C GLY A 605 -11.39 34.43 44.31
N THR A 606 -11.31 35.78 44.33
CA THR A 606 -10.12 36.63 44.01
C THR A 606 -9.24 36.37 42.74
N ILE A 607 -8.92 37.44 42.02
CA ILE A 607 -8.03 37.46 40.85
C ILE A 607 -6.54 37.44 41.27
N ASP A 608 -5.72 36.64 40.58
CA ASP A 608 -4.30 36.96 40.33
C ASP A 608 -3.83 36.28 39.00
N PRO A 609 -3.22 36.98 38.01
CA PRO A 609 -3.00 36.42 36.67
C PRO A 609 -1.52 36.18 36.32
N GLN A 610 -1.11 34.93 36.02
CA GLN A 610 0.03 34.58 35.16
C GLN A 610 -0.03 33.11 34.66
N LEU A 611 0.85 32.77 33.70
CA LEU A 611 1.14 31.44 33.14
C LEU A 611 0.08 30.78 32.22
N MET A 612 0.16 31.10 30.92
CA MET A 612 -0.24 30.19 29.85
C MET A 612 0.69 28.96 29.81
N PRO A 613 0.15 27.77 29.53
CA PRO A 613 0.62 27.07 28.33
C PRO A 613 -0.48 26.31 27.56
N SER A 614 -0.39 26.37 26.22
CA SER A 614 -0.90 25.41 25.22
C SER A 614 -1.98 24.40 25.64
N SER A 615 -3.23 24.63 25.22
CA SER A 615 -4.28 23.60 25.19
C SER A 615 -3.91 22.44 24.26
N THR A 616 -4.25 21.22 24.66
CA THR A 616 -3.94 19.96 23.96
C THR A 616 -5.19 19.34 23.32
N ASP A 617 -5.01 18.36 22.44
CA ASP A 617 -6.08 17.64 21.75
C ASP A 617 -7.13 17.07 22.73
N GLY A 618 -8.40 17.43 22.50
CA GLY A 618 -9.53 17.01 23.32
C GLY A 618 -10.45 16.02 22.61
N THR A 619 -10.04 14.75 22.51
CA THR A 619 -10.86 13.69 21.91
C THR A 619 -12.07 13.34 22.80
N PHE A 620 -13.21 13.98 22.56
CA PHE A 620 -14.47 13.63 23.24
C PHE A 620 -15.11 12.40 22.60
N ILE A 621 -15.31 11.36 23.41
CA ILE A 621 -16.02 10.13 23.02
C ILE A 621 -17.53 10.35 23.25
N SER A 622 -18.32 10.17 22.20
CA SER A 622 -19.79 10.11 22.25
C SER A 622 -20.27 8.65 22.22
N SER A 623 -21.46 8.38 22.74
CA SER A 623 -22.00 7.02 22.91
C SER A 623 -22.70 6.47 21.65
N GLU A 624 -22.07 6.59 20.48
CA GLU A 624 -22.36 5.77 19.30
C GLU A 624 -21.10 5.71 18.41
N GLY A 625 -20.85 4.57 17.76
CA GLY A 625 -19.54 4.18 17.25
C GLY A 625 -19.05 4.84 15.95
N GLU A 626 -19.36 6.12 15.70
CA GLU A 626 -18.86 6.84 14.53
C GLU A 626 -17.55 7.60 14.81
N PHE A 627 -16.52 7.37 13.98
CA PHE A 627 -15.26 8.10 14.04
C PHE A 627 -15.42 9.50 13.41
N PHE A 628 -15.21 10.54 14.22
CA PHE A 628 -15.23 11.92 13.77
C PHE A 628 -13.89 12.30 13.15
N PHE A 629 -13.88 12.67 11.86
CA PHE A 629 -12.75 13.36 11.23
C PHE A 629 -12.98 14.87 11.30
N ASP A 630 -11.97 15.61 11.74
CA ASP A 630 -12.02 17.08 11.67
C ASP A 630 -11.78 17.52 10.22
N TYR A 631 -12.76 18.24 9.66
CA TYR A 631 -12.81 18.54 8.22
C TYR A 631 -12.22 19.91 7.93
N ASP A 632 -10.92 19.95 7.60
CA ASP A 632 -10.30 21.16 7.08
C ASP A 632 -11.01 21.64 5.80
N MET A 633 -11.55 22.85 5.85
CA MET A 633 -12.25 23.51 4.75
C MET A 633 -11.32 24.21 3.75
N SER A 634 -9.99 24.16 3.95
CA SER A 634 -9.02 24.69 2.99
C SER A 634 -9.15 24.06 1.60
N PHE A 635 -8.68 24.76 0.57
CA PHE A 635 -8.64 24.28 -0.82
C PHE A 635 -7.34 23.52 -1.16
N GLY A 636 -6.64 23.01 -0.13
CA GLY A 636 -5.35 22.34 -0.29
C GLY A 636 -5.44 21.01 -1.05
N LEU A 637 -4.51 20.80 -1.98
CA LEU A 637 -4.40 19.55 -2.76
C LEU A 637 -3.49 18.51 -2.06
N SER A 638 -3.72 18.29 -0.76
CA SER A 638 -3.00 17.28 0.05
C SER A 638 -4.01 16.56 0.98
N PRO A 639 -3.86 15.25 1.24
CA PRO A 639 -5.05 14.39 1.37
C PRO A 639 -5.68 14.35 2.77
N VAL A 640 -6.99 14.62 2.82
CA VAL A 640 -7.90 14.36 3.96
C VAL A 640 -8.33 12.88 3.99
N PHE A 641 -7.44 11.95 3.63
CA PHE A 641 -7.74 10.53 3.42
C PHE A 641 -6.64 9.60 3.96
N ASN A 642 -6.35 9.68 5.26
CA ASN A 642 -5.70 8.58 5.98
C ASN A 642 -6.76 7.54 6.37
N PHE A 643 -6.89 6.47 5.59
CA PHE A 643 -7.59 5.26 6.03
C PHE A 643 -6.63 4.39 6.85
N ASP A 644 -6.63 4.57 8.17
CA ASP A 644 -5.97 3.61 9.07
C ASP A 644 -6.85 2.36 9.20
N LEU A 645 -6.41 1.27 8.58
CA LEU A 645 -7.13 -0.01 8.57
C LEU A 645 -6.65 -0.98 9.66
N SER A 646 -5.71 -0.57 10.53
CA SER A 646 -5.12 -1.44 11.55
C SER A 646 -6.08 -1.86 12.66
N SER A 647 -7.26 -1.23 12.75
CA SER A 647 -8.30 -1.50 13.74
C SER A 647 -9.25 -2.65 13.39
N LEU A 648 -9.19 -3.23 12.18
CA LEU A 648 -10.09 -4.32 11.75
C LEU A 648 -9.59 -5.74 12.11
N ASN A 649 -8.93 -5.89 13.25
CA ASN A 649 -8.57 -7.21 13.81
C ASN A 649 -9.74 -7.77 14.65
N PRO A 650 -10.34 -8.92 14.29
CA PRO A 650 -11.52 -9.47 14.97
C PRO A 650 -11.23 -10.23 16.28
N GLU A 651 -10.03 -10.09 16.86
CA GLU A 651 -9.61 -10.83 18.05
C GLU A 651 -8.99 -9.92 19.13
N SER A 652 -9.82 -9.40 20.05
CA SER A 652 -9.55 -9.34 21.51
C SER A 652 -10.47 -8.39 22.29
N SER A 653 -11.58 -8.90 22.84
CA SER A 653 -12.15 -8.40 24.12
C SER A 653 -13.28 -9.31 24.62
N THR A 654 -13.00 -10.11 25.64
CA THR A 654 -14.00 -10.88 26.39
C THR A 654 -14.50 -10.09 27.60
N LEU A 655 -15.75 -9.62 27.55
CA LEU A 655 -16.53 -9.17 28.71
C LEU A 655 -18.01 -9.57 28.53
N PRO A 656 -18.83 -9.62 29.61
CA PRO A 656 -19.93 -10.58 29.69
C PRO A 656 -21.23 -10.16 28.99
N ALA A 657 -22.06 -11.16 28.70
CA ALA A 657 -23.38 -10.99 28.12
C ALA A 657 -24.36 -10.24 29.04
N GLN A 658 -25.28 -9.50 28.42
CA GLN A 658 -26.55 -9.08 29.01
C GLN A 658 -27.67 -9.44 28.04
N ASP A 659 -28.68 -10.17 28.52
CA ASP A 659 -29.80 -10.63 27.69
C ASP A 659 -30.75 -9.47 27.35
N PHE A 660 -30.98 -9.27 26.04
CA PHE A 660 -32.06 -8.44 25.51
C PHE A 660 -32.87 -9.21 24.47
N THR A 661 -33.55 -10.27 24.93
CA THR A 661 -34.65 -10.88 24.18
C THR A 661 -35.87 -9.97 24.16
N ASN A 662 -36.65 -10.03 23.06
CA ASN A 662 -37.92 -9.33 22.78
C ASN A 662 -37.81 -7.96 22.10
N VAL A 663 -37.73 -7.98 20.77
CA VAL A 663 -38.36 -6.97 19.89
C VAL A 663 -39.11 -7.74 18.80
N GLU A 664 -40.44 -7.59 18.72
CA GLU A 664 -41.25 -8.24 17.69
C GLU A 664 -41.19 -7.50 16.35
N TYR A 665 -40.95 -8.23 15.26
CA TYR A 665 -41.05 -7.70 13.89
C TYR A 665 -42.46 -7.94 13.32
N GLN A 666 -43.30 -6.91 13.30
CA GLN A 666 -44.57 -6.96 12.55
C GLN A 666 -44.33 -6.78 11.04
N MET A 667 -44.53 -7.85 10.26
CA MET A 667 -44.55 -7.80 8.81
C MET A 667 -45.92 -7.37 8.27
N SER A 668 -46.01 -6.14 7.76
CA SER A 668 -47.15 -5.70 6.95
C SER A 668 -47.00 -6.16 5.50
N ARG A 669 -47.91 -7.00 5.01
CA ARG A 669 -48.04 -7.33 3.59
C ARG A 669 -48.89 -6.28 2.86
N PRO A 670 -48.63 -6.01 1.56
CA PRO A 670 -49.52 -5.17 0.75
C PRO A 670 -50.84 -5.90 0.44
N ASN A 671 -51.89 -5.13 0.20
CA ASN A 671 -53.18 -5.60 -0.32
C ASN A 671 -53.55 -4.81 -1.58
N THR A 672 -54.02 -5.53 -2.60
CA THR A 672 -54.74 -5.06 -3.81
C THR A 672 -54.13 -3.87 -4.55
#